data_AF-A0A8B9RMB6-F1
#
_entry.id   AF-A0A8B9RMB6-F1
#
_cell.length_a   1.000
_cell.length_b   1.000
_cell.length_c   1.000
_cell.angle_alpha   90.00
_cell.angle_beta   90.00
_cell.angle_gamma   90.00
#
_symmetry.space_group_name_H-M   'P 1'
#
loop_
_entity.id
_entity.type
_entity.pdbx_description
1 polymer ?
#
loop_
_entity_poly.entity_id
_entity_poly.type
_entity_poly.pdbx_seq_one_letter_code
_entity_poly.pdbx_strand_id
1 'polypeptide(L)'
;MSATPSPASPSPVEAAPPEPDTLAVDGGLKPAGPTPSQSRFQVDLVTEAAGSDKAAASDCSSSATGDAADKAAEEAKGRFRVVNFADPRSAASSPDAAPADGIQNGDTVMSEGSLHSSTGGQQHYHYDTHTNTYYLRTFGHNTIDAVPNIDFYRQTAAPLGEKLIRPTLSELHDELDKEPFEDGFANGDELTPAEEAAAKEAAEPKGVVKFGWVKGVLVRCMLNIWGVMLFIRMTWIVGQAGVVYSCIIVAMATVVTTITGCSTSAIATNGFVRGGGAYYLISRSLGPEFGGSIGLIFAFANAVAVAMYVVGFAETVVELLHGADLVMLDSVNDVRIVGTITVLILLGISVAGMEWEAKAQIFLLVILISAIFNYFIGTFIPFESKEKYGFFGYDAGIMMENLGPDFRGETFFSVFSIFFPAATGILAGANISGDLADPQKAIPKGTLLAILITGLVYMGVAVSAGACIVRDASGIEQNGTLSADLNNCTGAACSFGYDFSSCKPGGSGQCAYGLHNNFQIMSVVSGFSPLITAGIFSATLSSALASLVSAPKVFQALCKDNIYPGIASFGRGYGKNNEPLRGYLLTFGIGLAFILIAELNTIAPIISNFFLASYALINFSVFHASLANSPGWRPSFKYYNMWVSLAGAVLCCVVMFVINWWAALLTNVIVLSLYIYVSYKKPDVNWGSSTQALTYHQALTHSLQLCGVADHVKTFRPQCLVMTGAPNSRPALLNLVHAFTKNVGLMVCGHVSRRPNFKELNSDMVRYQRWLLNNNSKAFYTPVVAEDLRQGTQYLLQASGLGRLKPNTLVLGFKNDWMNSDMKETETYINLIHDAFDFQYGAVILRLREGLDISHIQGQGAKQNDTSGMKDVVVSIDLSKDSDGDSSKLSSKATSVQNSPAVQKDDEDDGKAPTQPLLKKDKTSPTMPLNVADQKLLEASQQFQKKQGKGTVDVWWLFDDGGLTLLIPYLIANKKKWKDCKIRVFIGGKINRIDHDRRAMATLLSKFRIDFSDITVLGDINTKPKSESLAAFAKMIEPYKLREDDMEQEAAEKLKADEPWRITDNELELYKAKSNRQIRLNELLKEHSSTANLIVMSMPLARKGAVSSALYMSWLDTLSKDLPPILLVRGNHQSVLTFYS
;
A
#
# COMPACT_ATOMS: atom_id res chain seq x y z
N MET A 1 1.45 68.13 43.99
CA MET A 1 2.87 68.10 43.59
C MET A 1 3.20 66.65 43.20
N SER A 2 3.66 66.24 42.02
CA SER A 2 3.91 66.82 40.68
C SER A 2 5.04 65.93 40.08
N ALA A 3 5.03 65.43 38.84
CA ALA A 3 4.14 65.69 37.71
C ALA A 3 3.99 64.47 36.76
N THR A 4 2.94 64.53 35.95
CA THR A 4 2.51 63.66 34.82
C THR A 4 3.08 64.21 33.47
N PRO A 5 2.68 63.84 32.21
CA PRO A 5 1.57 62.96 31.75
C PRO A 5 1.77 62.04 30.49
N SER A 6 0.90 61.01 30.37
CA SER A 6 -0.13 60.64 29.34
C SER A 6 0.00 61.07 27.85
N PRO A 7 -0.83 60.60 26.85
CA PRO A 7 -2.11 59.82 26.87
C PRO A 7 -2.17 58.53 25.96
N ALA A 8 -3.05 57.51 26.14
CA ALA A 8 -4.54 57.34 26.17
C ALA A 8 -5.19 57.17 24.75
N SER A 9 -6.31 56.47 24.46
CA SER A 9 -7.37 55.72 25.22
C SER A 9 -8.08 54.71 24.25
N PRO A 10 -9.11 53.90 24.64
CA PRO A 10 -10.52 54.38 24.46
C PRO A 10 -11.62 53.80 25.40
N SER A 11 -12.66 54.61 25.68
CA SER A 11 -14.10 54.29 25.93
C SER A 11 -14.80 55.62 26.33
N PRO A 12 -16.14 55.80 26.20
CA PRO A 12 -17.11 55.31 27.21
C PRO A 12 -18.53 54.95 26.65
N VAL A 13 -19.53 54.96 27.54
CA VAL A 13 -20.91 54.40 27.46
C VAL A 13 -21.98 55.52 27.51
N GLU A 14 -23.28 55.24 27.19
CA GLU A 14 -24.48 55.57 28.03
C GLU A 14 -25.81 56.03 27.32
N ALA A 15 -26.94 55.47 27.81
CA ALA A 15 -28.37 55.91 27.80
C ALA A 15 -29.29 55.96 26.53
N ALA A 16 -30.61 55.86 26.79
CA ALA A 16 -31.80 55.73 25.89
C ALA A 16 -32.80 56.91 26.11
N PRO A 17 -34.11 56.93 25.69
CA PRO A 17 -34.98 56.08 24.82
C PRO A 17 -35.60 56.95 23.65
N PRO A 18 -36.84 56.81 23.07
CA PRO A 18 -37.94 55.82 23.15
C PRO A 18 -38.58 55.38 21.78
N GLU A 19 -39.88 55.03 21.79
CA GLU A 19 -40.82 54.56 20.73
C GLU A 19 -41.70 55.72 20.12
N PRO A 20 -42.60 55.53 19.10
CA PRO A 20 -43.21 54.26 18.61
C PRO A 20 -43.43 54.04 17.08
N ASP A 21 -43.92 52.81 16.81
CA ASP A 21 -44.97 52.40 15.85
C ASP A 21 -44.72 51.83 14.43
N THR A 22 -45.20 50.57 14.29
CA THR A 22 -45.84 49.86 13.13
C THR A 22 -45.10 48.83 12.24
N LEU A 23 -45.47 47.55 12.52
CA LEU A 23 -45.92 46.47 11.60
C LEU A 23 -44.93 45.51 10.85
N ALA A 24 -45.09 44.21 11.19
CA ALA A 24 -44.92 42.97 10.37
C ALA A 24 -43.50 42.56 9.90
N VAL A 25 -43.11 41.27 9.82
CA VAL A 25 -43.68 39.96 10.27
C VAL A 25 -42.49 38.97 10.50
N ASP A 26 -42.69 37.93 11.32
CA ASP A 26 -41.64 37.07 11.92
C ASP A 26 -40.64 36.34 11.00
N GLY A 27 -39.42 36.14 11.53
CA GLY A 27 -38.36 35.33 10.92
C GLY A 27 -37.36 34.69 11.88
N GLY A 28 -37.62 33.43 12.29
CA GLY A 28 -36.61 32.37 12.50
C GLY A 28 -35.54 32.49 13.61
N LEU A 29 -35.71 31.74 14.71
CA LEU A 29 -34.75 31.60 15.81
C LEU A 29 -33.69 30.48 15.63
N LYS A 30 -32.63 30.61 16.44
CA LYS A 30 -31.38 29.80 16.57
C LYS A 30 -31.52 28.26 16.55
N PRO A 31 -30.45 27.52 16.18
CA PRO A 31 -30.39 26.05 16.26
C PRO A 31 -30.00 25.52 17.65
N ALA A 32 -30.40 24.27 17.94
CA ALA A 32 -29.98 23.45 19.08
C ALA A 32 -29.45 22.07 18.62
N GLY A 33 -28.87 21.30 19.55
CA GLY A 33 -27.99 20.15 19.27
C GLY A 33 -28.63 18.82 18.80
N PRO A 34 -27.80 17.75 18.65
CA PRO A 34 -28.11 16.61 17.78
C PRO A 34 -28.58 15.33 18.50
N THR A 35 -29.53 14.60 17.89
CA THR A 35 -29.76 13.14 18.06
C THR A 35 -30.23 12.54 16.69
N PRO A 36 -30.51 11.23 16.53
CA PRO A 36 -29.61 10.33 15.82
C PRO A 36 -30.14 9.83 14.46
N SER A 37 -29.27 9.75 13.45
CA SER A 37 -29.64 9.31 12.09
C SER A 37 -29.78 7.78 11.99
N GLN A 38 -31.00 7.31 11.69
CA GLN A 38 -31.24 5.94 11.20
C GLN A 38 -30.79 5.78 9.73
N SER A 39 -30.53 4.54 9.36
CA SER A 39 -30.11 4.10 8.02
C SER A 39 -31.21 4.20 6.96
N ARG A 40 -30.89 4.64 5.73
CA ARG A 40 -31.28 4.01 4.42
C ARG A 40 -30.90 4.87 3.20
N PHE A 41 -30.19 4.24 2.26
CA PHE A 41 -30.13 4.47 0.79
C PHE A 41 -29.77 3.08 0.24
N GLN A 42 -30.48 2.36 -0.62
CA GLN A 42 -31.48 2.68 -1.65
C GLN A 42 -30.98 3.71 -2.67
N VAL A 43 -30.61 3.18 -3.84
CA VAL A 43 -30.12 3.91 -5.01
C VAL A 43 -31.28 4.01 -5.98
N ASP A 44 -31.69 5.24 -6.33
CA ASP A 44 -32.53 5.49 -7.51
C ASP A 44 -31.67 6.14 -8.60
N LEU A 45 -31.80 5.59 -9.81
CA LEU A 45 -31.15 6.08 -11.02
C LEU A 45 -32.02 7.15 -11.66
N VAL A 46 -31.45 8.34 -11.93
CA VAL A 46 -32.04 9.33 -12.83
C VAL A 46 -30.95 9.96 -13.69
N THR A 47 -31.06 9.77 -15.00
CA THR A 47 -30.51 10.70 -16.00
C THR A 47 -31.45 10.79 -17.20
N GLU A 48 -31.76 12.04 -17.51
CA GLU A 48 -32.47 12.67 -18.64
C GLU A 48 -32.67 11.90 -19.96
N ALA A 49 -33.80 12.20 -20.62
CA ALA A 49 -33.81 12.64 -22.02
C ALA A 49 -35.05 13.53 -22.33
N ALA A 50 -34.84 14.62 -23.06
CA ALA A 50 -35.90 15.33 -23.81
C ALA A 50 -36.12 14.64 -25.18
N GLY A 51 -37.16 14.88 -25.99
CA GLY A 51 -38.32 15.79 -25.94
C GLY A 51 -39.01 15.84 -27.31
N SER A 52 -40.10 16.62 -27.47
CA SER A 52 -40.91 16.83 -28.72
C SER A 52 -41.70 15.58 -29.21
N ASP A 53 -42.81 15.69 -29.95
CA ASP A 53 -43.34 16.82 -30.74
C ASP A 53 -44.89 16.78 -30.97
N LYS A 54 -45.45 17.94 -31.37
CA LYS A 54 -46.71 18.20 -32.15
C LYS A 54 -48.15 18.17 -31.57
N ALA A 55 -48.69 19.41 -31.51
CA ALA A 55 -49.91 19.91 -32.20
C ALA A 55 -51.32 19.47 -31.69
N ALA A 56 -52.41 20.22 -31.89
CA ALA A 56 -52.67 21.41 -32.73
C ALA A 56 -53.82 22.30 -32.16
N ALA A 57 -54.05 23.49 -32.74
CA ALA A 57 -55.37 24.15 -32.73
C ALA A 57 -55.54 25.21 -33.83
N SER A 58 -56.48 24.99 -34.77
CA SER A 58 -57.37 26.04 -35.32
C SER A 58 -58.53 25.43 -36.14
N ASP A 59 -59.75 25.78 -35.73
CA ASP A 59 -61.04 25.82 -36.45
C ASP A 59 -61.86 24.59 -36.90
N CYS A 60 -63.14 24.69 -36.51
CA CYS A 60 -64.38 24.17 -37.11
C CYS A 60 -64.65 22.65 -37.18
N SER A 61 -65.45 22.14 -36.25
CA SER A 61 -66.92 21.97 -36.43
C SER A 61 -67.53 20.83 -35.57
N SER A 62 -68.78 21.05 -35.14
CA SER A 62 -69.79 20.08 -34.69
C SER A 62 -69.51 19.07 -33.55
N SER A 63 -70.43 19.15 -32.58
CA SER A 63 -71.12 18.03 -31.89
C SER A 63 -70.38 17.07 -30.94
N ALA A 64 -70.83 17.16 -29.69
CA ALA A 64 -71.31 16.05 -28.85
C ALA A 64 -70.30 15.29 -27.96
N THR A 65 -70.29 15.73 -26.69
CA THR A 65 -70.43 14.91 -25.47
C THR A 65 -69.47 13.74 -25.24
N GLY A 66 -68.61 13.91 -24.24
CA GLY A 66 -67.81 12.85 -23.61
C GLY A 66 -67.53 13.20 -22.14
N ASP A 67 -68.59 13.28 -21.33
CA ASP A 67 -68.49 13.35 -19.87
C ASP A 67 -68.58 11.92 -19.29
N ALA A 68 -68.02 11.73 -18.10
CA ALA A 68 -67.96 10.51 -17.27
C ALA A 68 -68.73 9.23 -17.72
N ALA A 69 -67.99 8.24 -18.23
CA ALA A 69 -68.30 6.81 -18.23
C ALA A 69 -66.95 6.06 -18.34
N ASP A 70 -66.53 5.12 -17.49
CA ASP A 70 -67.21 3.95 -16.91
C ASP A 70 -67.88 3.05 -17.97
N LYS A 71 -67.15 1.99 -18.35
CA LYS A 71 -67.57 0.83 -19.15
C LYS A 71 -67.96 1.01 -20.63
N ALA A 72 -66.97 0.65 -21.43
CA ALA A 72 -66.97 -0.61 -22.22
C ALA A 72 -67.53 -0.62 -23.65
N ALA A 73 -66.93 -1.54 -24.41
CA ALA A 73 -67.24 -1.97 -25.78
C ALA A 73 -67.01 -0.91 -26.88
N GLU A 74 -65.96 -1.14 -27.68
CA GLU A 74 -66.20 -1.74 -28.99
C GLU A 74 -64.98 -2.48 -29.57
N GLU A 75 -65.28 -3.41 -30.47
CA GLU A 75 -64.42 -3.95 -31.54
C GLU A 75 -62.91 -4.13 -31.31
N ALA A 76 -62.53 -5.14 -30.50
CA ALA A 76 -61.59 -6.16 -30.98
C ALA A 76 -61.57 -7.41 -30.08
N LYS A 77 -61.89 -8.57 -30.67
CA LYS A 77 -61.33 -9.92 -30.37
C LYS A 77 -60.87 -10.14 -28.92
N GLY A 78 -61.82 -10.39 -28.01
CA GLY A 78 -61.51 -10.71 -26.61
C GLY A 78 -60.57 -11.92 -26.46
N ARG A 79 -59.43 -11.73 -25.77
CA ARG A 79 -58.44 -12.78 -25.56
C ARG A 79 -57.56 -12.56 -24.31
N PHE A 80 -58.07 -12.98 -23.15
CA PHE A 80 -57.25 -13.67 -22.15
C PHE A 80 -58.10 -14.77 -21.53
N ARG A 81 -57.92 -15.99 -22.05
CA ARG A 81 -58.59 -17.19 -21.57
C ARG A 81 -57.71 -18.39 -21.87
N VAL A 82 -57.81 -19.41 -21.03
CA VAL A 82 -57.60 -20.79 -21.48
C VAL A 82 -58.42 -21.00 -22.75
N VAL A 83 -57.75 -21.34 -23.85
CA VAL A 83 -58.39 -22.05 -24.96
C VAL A 83 -57.37 -23.05 -25.46
N ASN A 84 -57.71 -24.34 -25.43
CA ASN A 84 -56.97 -25.36 -26.16
C ASN A 84 -56.87 -24.94 -27.64
N PHE A 85 -55.70 -25.15 -28.24
CA PHE A 85 -55.67 -25.95 -29.46
C PHE A 85 -55.74 -27.40 -28.95
N ALA A 86 -56.70 -28.25 -29.30
CA ALA A 86 -57.22 -28.44 -30.65
C ALA A 86 -58.58 -27.79 -31.00
N ASP A 87 -58.88 -27.96 -32.29
CA ASP A 87 -60.19 -27.98 -32.94
C ASP A 87 -61.35 -28.64 -32.14
N PRO A 88 -62.61 -28.38 -32.53
CA PRO A 88 -63.76 -28.50 -31.63
C PRO A 88 -64.39 -29.89 -31.56
N ARG A 89 -64.94 -30.24 -30.38
CA ARG A 89 -66.34 -30.67 -30.11
C ARG A 89 -66.47 -31.49 -28.80
N SER A 90 -67.66 -31.37 -28.16
CA SER A 90 -68.29 -32.31 -27.18
C SER A 90 -67.48 -32.76 -25.95
N ALA A 91 -67.93 -32.55 -24.70
CA ALA A 91 -69.09 -33.19 -24.03
C ALA A 91 -68.90 -34.73 -23.87
N ALA A 92 -69.10 -35.37 -22.70
CA ALA A 92 -69.65 -34.93 -21.41
C ALA A 92 -69.26 -35.85 -20.22
N SER A 93 -69.62 -35.43 -19.00
CA SER A 93 -70.13 -36.26 -17.85
C SER A 93 -69.35 -37.49 -17.32
N SER A 94 -68.73 -37.34 -16.11
CA SER A 94 -69.16 -37.89 -14.77
C SER A 94 -69.81 -39.29 -14.62
N PRO A 95 -69.89 -39.91 -13.41
CA PRO A 95 -69.11 -39.79 -12.15
C PRO A 95 -68.83 -41.17 -11.44
N ASP A 96 -68.47 -41.14 -10.14
CA ASP A 96 -68.71 -42.17 -9.09
C ASP A 96 -68.00 -43.55 -9.15
N ALA A 97 -67.92 -44.37 -8.09
CA ALA A 97 -67.68 -44.11 -6.66
C ALA A 97 -67.39 -45.44 -5.90
N ALA A 98 -66.26 -45.51 -5.18
CA ALA A 98 -66.01 -46.42 -4.04
C ALA A 98 -66.07 -47.97 -4.33
N PRO A 99 -65.93 -48.89 -3.35
CA PRO A 99 -64.73 -49.77 -3.33
C PRO A 99 -64.98 -51.28 -3.09
N ALA A 100 -63.94 -52.12 -3.24
CA ALA A 100 -63.56 -53.23 -2.32
C ALA A 100 -62.48 -54.17 -2.91
N ASP A 101 -61.46 -54.44 -2.08
CA ASP A 101 -60.58 -55.62 -1.96
C ASP A 101 -60.37 -56.64 -3.11
N GLY A 102 -59.09 -56.80 -3.48
CA GLY A 102 -58.42 -58.10 -3.29
C GLY A 102 -57.68 -58.76 -4.47
N ILE A 103 -56.33 -58.76 -4.40
CA ILE A 103 -55.40 -59.78 -4.98
C ILE A 103 -55.39 -59.82 -6.54
N GLN A 104 -54.31 -59.58 -7.30
CA GLN A 104 -52.86 -59.38 -7.13
C GLN A 104 -52.38 -58.52 -8.34
N ASN A 105 -51.14 -58.04 -8.54
CA ASN A 105 -49.81 -58.18 -7.91
C ASN A 105 -48.99 -56.89 -8.22
N GLY A 106 -47.77 -56.72 -7.65
CA GLY A 106 -46.76 -55.79 -8.20
C GLY A 106 -46.22 -54.70 -7.26
N ASP A 107 -45.48 -55.13 -6.24
CA ASP A 107 -44.43 -54.41 -5.49
C ASP A 107 -44.53 -52.89 -5.27
N THR A 108 -44.84 -52.52 -4.02
CA THR A 108 -44.37 -51.29 -3.38
C THR A 108 -43.84 -51.60 -1.99
N VAL A 109 -42.78 -50.91 -1.56
CA VAL A 109 -42.31 -50.91 -0.16
C VAL A 109 -42.06 -49.47 0.26
N MET A 110 -42.50 -49.14 1.48
CA MET A 110 -42.47 -47.83 2.11
C MET A 110 -41.99 -47.95 3.57
N SER A 111 -41.56 -46.82 4.12
CA SER A 111 -41.55 -46.45 5.56
C SER A 111 -40.44 -46.94 6.52
N GLU A 112 -39.92 -45.92 7.22
CA GLU A 112 -39.51 -45.80 8.65
C GLU A 112 -39.00 -47.00 9.50
N GLY A 113 -37.96 -46.73 10.30
CA GLY A 113 -37.99 -47.09 11.74
C GLY A 113 -36.73 -47.64 12.43
N SER A 114 -36.35 -46.98 13.54
CA SER A 114 -35.68 -47.53 14.74
C SER A 114 -34.13 -47.62 14.85
N LEU A 115 -33.68 -47.81 16.10
CA LEU A 115 -32.35 -47.52 16.66
C LEU A 115 -31.48 -48.77 16.98
N HIS A 116 -30.18 -48.49 17.17
CA HIS A 116 -29.16 -49.24 17.94
C HIS A 116 -28.63 -50.60 17.41
N SER A 117 -27.36 -50.61 16.97
CA SER A 117 -26.26 -51.10 17.83
C SER A 117 -24.87 -50.65 17.30
N SER A 118 -23.86 -50.69 18.19
CA SER A 118 -22.43 -50.41 17.95
C SER A 118 -21.83 -51.17 16.74
N THR A 119 -20.87 -50.64 15.97
CA THR A 119 -19.51 -50.26 16.41
C THR A 119 -18.77 -49.28 15.47
N GLY A 120 -17.97 -48.38 16.08
CA GLY A 120 -16.74 -47.73 15.58
C GLY A 120 -16.55 -47.36 14.09
N GLY A 121 -16.57 -46.06 13.79
CA GLY A 121 -15.99 -45.49 12.56
C GLY A 121 -16.40 -44.05 12.29
N GLN A 122 -15.52 -43.07 12.55
CA GLN A 122 -15.79 -41.66 12.24
C GLN A 122 -15.57 -41.39 10.75
N GLN A 123 -16.63 -41.08 10.00
CA GLN A 123 -16.51 -40.57 8.64
C GLN A 123 -16.36 -39.04 8.64
N HIS A 124 -15.25 -38.56 8.08
CA HIS A 124 -15.04 -37.16 7.76
C HIS A 124 -15.74 -36.81 6.44
N TYR A 125 -16.34 -35.62 6.37
CA TYR A 125 -16.78 -35.02 5.11
C TYR A 125 -15.56 -34.75 4.22
N HIS A 126 -15.39 -35.54 3.16
CA HIS A 126 -14.52 -35.19 2.05
C HIS A 126 -15.21 -34.14 1.18
N TYR A 127 -14.46 -33.09 0.80
CA TYR A 127 -14.80 -32.26 -0.35
C TYR A 127 -14.15 -32.90 -1.58
N ASP A 128 -14.92 -33.13 -2.63
CA ASP A 128 -14.41 -33.65 -3.90
C ASP A 128 -13.46 -32.64 -4.56
N THR A 129 -12.19 -33.00 -4.65
CA THR A 129 -11.19 -32.29 -5.44
C THR A 129 -11.07 -32.93 -6.82
N HIS A 130 -12.14 -32.84 -7.62
CA HIS A 130 -12.07 -33.21 -9.03
C HIS A 130 -11.60 -32.01 -9.88
N THR A 131 -10.31 -32.02 -10.20
CA THR A 131 -9.69 -31.20 -11.24
C THR A 131 -10.19 -31.61 -12.62
N ASN A 132 -11.34 -31.06 -13.04
CA ASN A 132 -11.77 -31.02 -14.44
C ASN A 132 -12.73 -29.85 -14.64
N THR A 133 -12.17 -28.66 -14.93
CA THR A 133 -12.95 -27.44 -15.21
C THR A 133 -13.68 -27.48 -16.56
N TYR A 134 -13.42 -28.46 -17.42
CA TYR A 134 -13.90 -28.46 -18.80
C TYR A 134 -15.41 -28.70 -18.99
N TYR A 135 -16.12 -29.31 -18.03
CA TYR A 135 -17.56 -29.63 -18.20
C TYR A 135 -18.41 -29.49 -16.93
N LEU A 136 -18.36 -28.34 -16.24
CA LEU A 136 -19.47 -27.98 -15.33
C LEU A 136 -20.57 -27.24 -16.10
N ARG A 137 -21.72 -27.90 -16.23
CA ARG A 137 -22.89 -27.42 -17.00
C ARG A 137 -23.68 -26.35 -16.22
N THR A 138 -23.05 -25.19 -16.02
CA THR A 138 -23.60 -24.09 -15.20
C THR A 138 -24.83 -23.48 -15.89
N PHE A 139 -26.00 -23.56 -15.24
CA PHE A 139 -27.29 -23.12 -15.80
C PHE A 139 -27.61 -23.68 -17.20
N GLY A 140 -27.29 -24.96 -17.44
CA GLY A 140 -27.62 -25.67 -18.69
C GLY A 140 -26.73 -25.36 -19.89
N HIS A 141 -25.85 -24.36 -19.77
CA HIS A 141 -24.86 -24.00 -20.78
C HIS A 141 -23.52 -24.68 -20.46
N ASN A 142 -22.75 -25.05 -21.50
CA ASN A 142 -21.37 -25.47 -21.33
C ASN A 142 -20.51 -24.21 -21.22
N THR A 143 -19.88 -24.00 -20.07
CA THR A 143 -19.07 -22.80 -19.78
C THR A 143 -17.65 -23.21 -19.41
N ILE A 144 -16.65 -22.75 -20.17
CA ILE A 144 -15.22 -22.86 -19.80
C ILE A 144 -14.90 -21.92 -18.60
N ASP A 145 -15.79 -20.96 -18.33
CA ASP A 145 -15.74 -20.07 -17.17
C ASP A 145 -15.60 -20.86 -15.86
N ALA A 146 -14.46 -20.70 -15.21
CA ALA A 146 -14.17 -21.44 -13.99
C ALA A 146 -15.09 -20.97 -12.85
N VAL A 147 -15.94 -21.88 -12.37
CA VAL A 147 -16.84 -21.70 -11.22
C VAL A 147 -16.06 -21.09 -10.03
N PRO A 148 -16.65 -20.19 -9.21
CA PRO A 148 -15.96 -19.49 -8.13
C PRO A 148 -15.22 -20.40 -7.11
N ASN A 149 -14.00 -20.78 -7.45
CA ASN A 149 -13.10 -21.55 -6.60
C ASN A 149 -12.30 -20.60 -5.70
N ILE A 150 -12.21 -20.95 -4.41
CA ILE A 150 -11.43 -20.24 -3.39
C ILE A 150 -9.95 -20.09 -3.79
N ASP A 151 -9.39 -21.01 -4.59
CA ASP A 151 -8.00 -20.98 -5.02
C ASP A 151 -7.67 -19.82 -5.97
N PHE A 152 -8.59 -19.36 -6.80
CA PHE A 152 -8.40 -18.15 -7.61
C PHE A 152 -8.35 -16.85 -6.78
N TYR A 153 -8.84 -16.87 -5.54
CA TYR A 153 -8.86 -15.73 -4.63
C TYR A 153 -7.80 -15.83 -3.51
N ARG A 154 -7.10 -16.96 -3.39
CA ARG A 154 -5.98 -17.15 -2.47
C ARG A 154 -4.71 -16.48 -3.05
N GLN A 155 -4.04 -15.66 -2.25
CA GLN A 155 -2.94 -14.79 -2.71
C GLN A 155 -1.87 -15.53 -3.56
N THR A 156 -1.58 -14.95 -4.72
CA THR A 156 -0.63 -15.35 -5.79
C THR A 156 0.86 -15.38 -5.37
N ALA A 157 1.15 -15.33 -4.07
CA ALA A 157 2.45 -15.03 -3.48
C ALA A 157 2.94 -16.07 -2.46
N ALA A 158 2.35 -17.28 -2.44
CA ALA A 158 2.93 -18.41 -1.73
C ALA A 158 4.05 -19.03 -2.60
N PRO A 159 5.31 -19.18 -2.13
CA PRO A 159 6.41 -19.71 -2.96
C PRO A 159 6.39 -21.25 -3.15
N LEU A 160 5.36 -21.94 -2.65
CA LEU A 160 5.37 -23.37 -2.33
C LEU A 160 4.09 -24.10 -2.79
N GLY A 161 3.46 -23.60 -3.85
CA GLY A 161 2.33 -24.26 -4.49
C GLY A 161 2.15 -23.71 -5.90
N GLU A 162 1.78 -24.58 -6.84
CA GLU A 162 1.54 -24.17 -8.22
C GLU A 162 0.39 -23.15 -8.29
N LYS A 163 0.57 -22.17 -9.17
CA LYS A 163 -0.39 -21.06 -9.30
C LYS A 163 -1.54 -21.51 -10.18
N LEU A 164 -2.68 -21.83 -9.57
CA LEU A 164 -3.97 -21.85 -10.25
C LEU A 164 -4.33 -20.42 -10.67
N ILE A 165 -3.84 -20.03 -11.86
CA ILE A 165 -4.16 -18.76 -12.51
C ILE A 165 -5.57 -18.91 -13.10
N ARG A 166 -6.45 -17.92 -12.85
CA ARG A 166 -7.74 -17.88 -13.53
C ARG A 166 -7.50 -17.72 -15.04
N PRO A 167 -8.18 -18.49 -15.91
CA PRO A 167 -8.17 -18.23 -17.34
C PRO A 167 -8.39 -16.75 -17.64
N THR A 168 -7.53 -16.17 -18.47
CA THR A 168 -7.73 -14.82 -18.98
C THR A 168 -8.97 -14.78 -19.87
N LEU A 169 -9.62 -13.62 -19.99
CA LEU A 169 -10.78 -13.47 -20.87
C LEU A 169 -10.44 -13.87 -22.31
N SER A 170 -9.21 -13.60 -22.78
CA SER A 170 -8.70 -14.09 -24.06
C SER A 170 -8.65 -15.61 -24.15
N GLU A 171 -8.15 -16.32 -23.13
CA GLU A 171 -8.12 -17.80 -23.15
C GLU A 171 -9.55 -18.38 -23.17
N LEU A 172 -10.51 -17.75 -22.49
CA LEU A 172 -11.93 -18.14 -22.55
C LEU A 172 -12.59 -17.91 -23.92
N HIS A 173 -12.06 -16.99 -24.74
CA HIS A 173 -12.49 -16.78 -26.11
C HIS A 173 -11.75 -17.71 -27.09
N ASP A 174 -10.41 -17.78 -27.01
CA ASP A 174 -9.55 -18.55 -27.90
C ASP A 174 -9.76 -20.08 -27.79
N GLU A 175 -10.22 -20.58 -26.64
CA GLU A 175 -10.61 -22.00 -26.49
C GLU A 175 -12.02 -22.31 -26.99
N LEU A 176 -12.89 -21.31 -27.15
CA LEU A 176 -14.25 -21.48 -27.65
C LEU A 176 -14.29 -21.64 -29.19
N ASP A 177 -13.30 -21.09 -29.89
CA ASP A 177 -13.15 -21.15 -31.36
C ASP A 177 -12.51 -22.47 -31.85
N LYS A 178 -12.10 -23.36 -30.94
CA LYS A 178 -11.73 -24.74 -31.29
C LYS A 178 -13.00 -25.58 -31.28
N GLU A 179 -13.36 -26.15 -32.44
CA GLU A 179 -14.50 -27.06 -32.54
C GLU A 179 -14.40 -28.20 -31.51
N PRO A 180 -15.53 -28.65 -30.93
CA PRO A 180 -15.53 -29.74 -29.97
C PRO A 180 -14.94 -30.99 -30.63
N PHE A 181 -13.92 -31.55 -29.97
CA PHE A 181 -13.26 -32.79 -30.38
C PHE A 181 -14.31 -33.89 -30.62
N GLU A 182 -14.26 -34.58 -31.76
CA GLU A 182 -15.16 -35.71 -32.03
C GLU A 182 -15.00 -36.80 -30.95
N ASP A 183 -16.13 -37.43 -30.59
CA ASP A 183 -16.20 -38.50 -29.59
C ASP A 183 -15.35 -39.72 -29.98
N GLY A 184 -14.11 -39.74 -29.51
CA GLY A 184 -13.16 -40.84 -29.67
C GLY A 184 -12.94 -41.62 -28.38
N PHE A 185 -13.87 -42.52 -28.01
CA PHE A 185 -13.60 -43.52 -26.97
C PHE A 185 -12.52 -44.51 -27.45
N ALA A 186 -11.25 -44.26 -27.09
CA ALA A 186 -10.15 -45.17 -27.38
C ALA A 186 -9.05 -45.14 -26.31
N ASN A 187 -9.20 -46.01 -25.31
CA ASN A 187 -8.16 -46.60 -24.46
C ASN A 187 -7.39 -45.67 -23.50
N GLY A 188 -7.07 -46.21 -22.32
CA GLY A 188 -6.35 -45.47 -21.29
C GLY A 188 -4.85 -45.44 -21.56
N ASP A 189 -4.28 -44.24 -21.52
CA ASP A 189 -2.85 -44.02 -21.32
C ASP A 189 -2.54 -43.88 -19.83
N GLU A 190 -1.37 -44.38 -19.43
CA GLU A 190 -0.90 -44.36 -18.05
C GLU A 190 -0.58 -42.93 -17.59
N LEU A 191 -0.90 -42.61 -16.33
CA LEU A 191 -0.46 -41.38 -15.67
C LEU A 191 1.05 -41.23 -15.79
N THR A 192 1.53 -40.04 -16.16
CA THR A 192 2.98 -39.83 -16.25
C THR A 192 3.62 -40.01 -14.86
N PRO A 193 4.88 -40.47 -14.75
CA PRO A 193 5.55 -40.60 -13.45
C PRO A 193 5.63 -39.29 -12.67
N ALA A 194 5.53 -38.14 -13.35
CA ALA A 194 5.45 -36.82 -12.75
C ALA A 194 4.07 -36.55 -12.14
N GLU A 195 2.97 -36.95 -12.78
CA GLU A 195 1.61 -36.82 -12.24
C GLU A 195 1.36 -37.81 -11.10
N GLU A 196 1.87 -39.05 -11.19
CA GLU A 196 1.76 -40.00 -10.08
C GLU A 196 2.63 -39.58 -8.88
N ALA A 197 3.79 -38.94 -9.13
CA ALA A 197 4.60 -38.31 -8.08
C ALA A 197 3.90 -37.08 -7.48
N ALA A 198 3.33 -36.19 -8.30
CA ALA A 198 2.57 -35.03 -7.82
C ALA A 198 1.31 -35.44 -7.03
N ALA A 199 0.62 -36.51 -7.44
CA ALA A 199 -0.48 -37.09 -6.69
C ALA A 199 -0.01 -37.71 -5.37
N LYS A 200 1.14 -38.38 -5.33
CA LYS A 200 1.75 -38.90 -4.09
C LYS A 200 2.28 -37.80 -3.16
N GLU A 201 2.79 -36.69 -3.69
CA GLU A 201 3.17 -35.51 -2.89
C GLU A 201 1.94 -34.72 -2.39
N ALA A 202 0.86 -34.65 -3.17
CA ALA A 202 -0.41 -34.07 -2.72
C ALA A 202 -1.14 -34.94 -1.67
N ALA A 203 -0.87 -36.25 -1.64
CA ALA A 203 -1.52 -37.22 -0.75
C ALA A 203 -0.95 -37.27 0.69
N GLU A 204 0.18 -36.63 1.00
CA GLU A 204 0.56 -36.32 2.39
C GLU A 204 0.71 -34.82 2.60
N PRO A 205 -0.20 -34.23 3.39
CA PRO A 205 0.23 -34.00 4.76
C PRO A 205 -0.64 -34.76 5.76
N LYS A 206 0.00 -35.62 6.57
CA LYS A 206 -0.60 -36.14 7.81
C LYS A 206 -1.13 -34.96 8.62
N GLY A 207 -2.46 -34.88 8.74
CA GLY A 207 -3.14 -33.72 9.30
C GLY A 207 -2.72 -33.46 10.74
N VAL A 208 -1.86 -32.46 10.96
CA VAL A 208 -1.54 -31.97 12.30
C VAL A 208 -2.85 -31.51 12.95
N VAL A 209 -3.20 -32.15 14.08
CA VAL A 209 -4.47 -31.92 14.76
C VAL A 209 -4.56 -30.46 15.22
N LYS A 210 -5.31 -29.64 14.48
CA LYS A 210 -5.46 -28.22 14.74
C LYS A 210 -6.15 -27.96 16.09
N PHE A 211 -5.66 -26.96 16.81
CA PHE A 211 -6.17 -26.61 18.13
C PHE A 211 -7.49 -25.83 18.05
N GLY A 212 -8.42 -26.17 18.94
CA GLY A 212 -9.61 -25.37 19.21
C GLY A 212 -9.29 -24.12 20.03
N TRP A 213 -10.25 -23.18 20.11
CA TRP A 213 -10.05 -21.86 20.73
C TRP A 213 -9.65 -21.91 22.22
N VAL A 214 -10.15 -22.90 22.99
CA VAL A 214 -9.80 -23.07 24.41
C VAL A 214 -8.32 -23.42 24.57
N LYS A 215 -7.87 -24.52 23.95
CA LYS A 215 -6.50 -25.03 24.08
C LYS A 215 -5.47 -24.15 23.34
N GLY A 216 -5.83 -23.64 22.17
CA GLY A 216 -4.91 -22.87 21.32
C GLY A 216 -4.80 -21.39 21.70
N VAL A 217 -5.90 -20.74 22.11
CA VAL A 217 -5.92 -19.29 22.38
C VAL A 217 -6.07 -19.01 23.88
N LEU A 218 -7.16 -19.45 24.51
CA LEU A 218 -7.48 -19.09 25.91
C LEU A 218 -6.36 -19.54 26.88
N VAL A 219 -6.00 -20.82 26.86
CA VAL A 219 -4.94 -21.41 27.69
C VAL A 219 -3.60 -20.70 27.47
N ARG A 220 -3.22 -20.42 26.23
CA ARG A 220 -1.95 -19.76 25.90
C ARG A 220 -1.91 -18.29 26.34
N CYS A 221 -3.01 -17.56 26.18
CA CYS A 221 -3.12 -16.20 26.69
C CYS A 221 -3.06 -16.17 28.22
N MET A 222 -3.81 -17.02 28.91
CA MET A 222 -3.80 -17.07 30.39
C MET A 222 -2.40 -17.39 30.95
N LEU A 223 -1.71 -18.39 30.40
CA LEU A 223 -0.34 -18.74 30.80
C LEU A 223 0.67 -17.62 30.59
N ASN A 224 0.50 -16.80 29.55
CA ASN A 224 1.45 -15.73 29.21
C ASN A 224 1.09 -14.36 29.82
N ILE A 225 -0.10 -14.24 30.43
CA ILE A 225 -0.52 -13.10 31.26
C ILE A 225 -0.17 -13.36 32.73
N TRP A 226 -0.38 -14.59 33.23
CA TRP A 226 -0.02 -14.99 34.59
C TRP A 226 1.49 -15.28 34.72
N GLY A 227 2.30 -14.22 34.78
CA GLY A 227 3.73 -14.29 35.01
C GLY A 227 4.16 -14.10 36.48
N VAL A 228 5.45 -13.82 36.67
CA VAL A 228 6.14 -13.52 37.96
C VAL A 228 5.29 -12.64 38.89
N MET A 229 4.73 -11.57 38.34
CA MET A 229 4.13 -10.47 39.11
C MET A 229 2.94 -10.92 39.97
N LEU A 230 2.19 -11.94 39.54
CA LEU A 230 1.01 -12.45 40.25
C LEU A 230 1.33 -12.88 41.69
N PHE A 231 2.44 -13.58 41.89
CA PHE A 231 2.81 -14.16 43.18
C PHE A 231 3.80 -13.30 43.97
N ILE A 232 4.74 -12.65 43.28
CA ILE A 232 5.90 -12.00 43.92
C ILE A 232 5.66 -10.49 44.17
N ARG A 233 4.87 -9.82 43.31
CA ARG A 233 4.72 -8.35 43.38
C ARG A 233 3.31 -7.84 43.64
N MET A 234 2.25 -8.65 43.48
CA MET A 234 0.87 -8.20 43.75
C MET A 234 0.65 -7.74 45.19
N THR A 235 1.19 -8.46 46.18
CA THR A 235 1.08 -8.09 47.60
C THR A 235 1.84 -6.81 47.91
N TRP A 236 3.02 -6.63 47.33
CA TRP A 236 3.79 -5.39 47.43
C TRP A 236 3.08 -4.19 46.80
N ILE A 237 2.46 -4.37 45.63
CA ILE A 237 1.61 -3.34 44.98
C ILE A 237 0.48 -2.91 45.93
N VAL A 238 -0.18 -3.87 46.60
CA VAL A 238 -1.24 -3.59 47.59
C VAL A 238 -0.71 -2.87 48.82
N GLY A 239 0.47 -3.24 49.34
CA GLY A 239 1.10 -2.50 50.45
C GLY A 239 1.33 -1.03 50.11
N GLN A 240 2.00 -0.79 48.98
CA GLN A 240 2.37 0.55 48.49
C GLN A 240 1.16 1.41 48.11
N ALA A 241 0.30 0.93 47.21
CA ALA A 241 -0.79 1.73 46.66
C ALA A 241 -2.08 1.65 47.52
N GLY A 242 -2.18 0.69 48.43
CA GLY A 242 -3.44 0.35 49.09
C GLY A 242 -4.40 -0.37 48.14
N VAL A 243 -5.49 -0.93 48.69
CA VAL A 243 -6.46 -1.72 47.92
C VAL A 243 -7.09 -0.90 46.79
N VAL A 244 -7.51 0.34 47.06
CA VAL A 244 -8.27 1.16 46.08
C VAL A 244 -7.42 1.52 44.87
N TYR A 245 -6.20 2.06 45.06
CA TYR A 245 -5.35 2.40 43.91
C TYR A 245 -4.79 1.15 43.21
N SER A 246 -4.58 0.03 43.93
CA SER A 246 -4.23 -1.24 43.28
C SER A 246 -5.32 -1.71 42.33
N CYS A 247 -6.58 -1.63 42.75
CA CYS A 247 -7.73 -1.90 41.87
C CYS A 247 -7.79 -0.95 40.67
N ILE A 248 -7.48 0.33 40.84
CA ILE A 248 -7.39 1.30 39.72
C ILE A 248 -6.24 0.96 38.76
N ILE A 249 -5.07 0.55 39.27
CA ILE A 249 -3.92 0.10 38.47
C ILE A 249 -4.29 -1.12 37.62
N VAL A 250 -4.92 -2.13 38.23
CA VAL A 250 -5.40 -3.33 37.52
C VAL A 250 -6.43 -2.95 36.46
N ALA A 251 -7.44 -2.16 36.82
CA ALA A 251 -8.48 -1.71 35.88
C ALA A 251 -7.91 -0.91 34.69
N MET A 252 -6.98 0.01 34.93
CA MET A 252 -6.34 0.81 33.88
C MET A 252 -5.56 -0.06 32.89
N ALA A 253 -4.79 -1.04 33.39
CA ALA A 253 -4.10 -2.00 32.54
C ALA A 253 -5.09 -2.88 31.74
N THR A 254 -6.16 -3.37 32.39
CA THR A 254 -7.22 -4.15 31.73
C THR A 254 -7.95 -3.36 30.64
N VAL A 255 -8.18 -2.06 30.81
CA VAL A 255 -8.76 -1.19 29.77
C VAL A 255 -7.82 -1.08 28.56
N VAL A 256 -6.53 -0.81 28.78
CA VAL A 256 -5.51 -0.75 27.71
C VAL A 256 -5.45 -2.04 26.90
N THR A 257 -5.44 -3.19 27.60
CA THR A 257 -5.31 -4.49 26.94
C THR A 257 -6.61 -4.96 26.30
N THR A 258 -7.77 -4.59 26.86
CA THR A 258 -9.09 -4.86 26.23
C THR A 258 -9.25 -4.08 24.93
N ILE A 259 -8.93 -2.78 24.90
CA ILE A 259 -8.97 -1.98 23.66
C ILE A 259 -8.03 -2.58 22.61
N THR A 260 -6.81 -2.95 23.01
CA THR A 260 -5.83 -3.58 22.11
C THR A 260 -6.27 -4.97 21.65
N GLY A 261 -6.97 -5.74 22.51
CA GLY A 261 -7.60 -7.00 22.17
C GLY A 261 -8.72 -6.85 21.14
N CYS A 262 -9.53 -5.79 21.23
CA CYS A 262 -10.53 -5.43 20.20
C CYS A 262 -9.87 -5.05 18.87
N SER A 263 -8.80 -4.25 18.87
CA SER A 263 -8.02 -3.92 17.68
C SER A 263 -7.39 -5.17 17.04
N THR A 264 -6.81 -6.05 17.85
CA THR A 264 -6.27 -7.34 17.40
C THR A 264 -7.36 -8.25 16.84
N SER A 265 -8.56 -8.24 17.43
CA SER A 265 -9.73 -8.97 16.94
C SER A 265 -10.23 -8.45 15.60
N ALA A 266 -10.17 -7.13 15.38
CA ALA A 266 -10.47 -6.53 14.09
C ALA A 266 -9.46 -6.96 13.00
N ILE A 267 -8.16 -6.99 13.32
CA ILE A 267 -7.12 -7.54 12.42
C ILE A 267 -7.35 -9.03 12.14
N ALA A 268 -7.60 -9.84 13.17
CA ALA A 268 -7.81 -11.29 13.03
C ALA A 268 -9.11 -11.66 12.29
N THR A 269 -10.06 -10.73 12.15
CA THR A 269 -11.31 -10.89 11.39
C THR A 269 -11.29 -10.17 10.04
N ASN A 270 -10.15 -9.57 9.66
CA ASN A 270 -9.94 -8.91 8.37
C ASN A 270 -9.38 -9.91 7.34
N GLY A 271 -10.27 -10.59 6.62
CA GLY A 271 -9.88 -11.57 5.59
C GLY A 271 -9.41 -12.92 6.14
N PHE A 272 -8.94 -13.81 5.25
CA PHE A 272 -8.62 -15.19 5.62
C PHE A 272 -7.21 -15.31 6.23
N VAL A 273 -7.18 -15.82 7.47
CA VAL A 273 -5.94 -15.97 8.26
C VAL A 273 -5.19 -17.23 7.85
N ARG A 274 -4.04 -17.07 7.17
CA ARG A 274 -3.08 -18.16 6.87
C ARG A 274 -2.03 -18.31 7.98
N GLY A 275 -1.30 -19.43 7.95
CA GLY A 275 -0.43 -19.89 9.03
C GLY A 275 0.91 -19.16 9.18
N GLY A 276 0.89 -17.87 9.50
CA GLY A 276 2.09 -17.04 9.69
C GLY A 276 2.23 -16.36 11.06
N GLY A 277 1.36 -16.64 12.03
CA GLY A 277 1.41 -16.03 13.36
C GLY A 277 0.97 -14.56 13.40
N ALA A 278 1.29 -13.87 14.50
CA ALA A 278 0.78 -12.51 14.77
C ALA A 278 1.37 -11.45 13.82
N TYR A 279 2.66 -11.54 13.49
CA TYR A 279 3.28 -10.59 12.56
C TYR A 279 2.68 -10.70 11.15
N TYR A 280 2.43 -11.91 10.63
CA TYR A 280 1.79 -12.08 9.32
C TYR A 280 0.36 -11.52 9.28
N LEU A 281 -0.41 -11.73 10.36
CA LEU A 281 -1.73 -11.12 10.55
C LEU A 281 -1.70 -9.60 10.45
N ILE A 282 -0.74 -8.97 11.15
CA ILE A 282 -0.57 -7.52 11.22
C ILE A 282 -0.09 -6.97 9.86
N SER A 283 0.98 -7.54 9.29
CA SER A 283 1.62 -7.01 8.07
C SER A 283 0.74 -7.12 6.82
N ARG A 284 -0.06 -8.18 6.70
CA ARG A 284 -0.99 -8.39 5.58
C ARG A 284 -2.28 -7.59 5.69
N SER A 285 -2.68 -7.17 6.90
CA SER A 285 -3.89 -6.36 7.10
C SER A 285 -3.65 -4.86 7.05
N LEU A 286 -2.45 -4.40 7.40
CA LEU A 286 -2.14 -2.98 7.63
C LEU A 286 -1.09 -2.41 6.66
N GLY A 287 -0.34 -3.28 5.97
CA GLY A 287 0.73 -2.93 5.05
C GLY A 287 2.14 -3.03 5.68
N PRO A 288 3.19 -2.95 4.84
CA PRO A 288 4.56 -3.19 5.27
C PRO A 288 5.12 -2.09 6.21
N GLU A 289 4.66 -0.83 6.13
CA GLU A 289 5.21 0.25 6.97
C GLU A 289 4.87 0.04 8.46
N PHE A 290 3.59 -0.25 8.76
CA PHE A 290 3.14 -0.59 10.11
C PHE A 290 3.58 -2.00 10.52
N GLY A 291 3.44 -2.99 9.64
CA GLY A 291 3.82 -4.37 9.92
C GLY A 291 5.30 -4.52 10.31
N GLY A 292 6.21 -3.90 9.55
CA GLY A 292 7.64 -3.93 9.82
C GLY A 292 8.01 -3.28 11.15
N SER A 293 7.41 -2.12 11.44
CA SER A 293 7.67 -1.36 12.68
C SER A 293 7.13 -2.07 13.92
N ILE A 294 5.89 -2.57 13.86
CA ILE A 294 5.26 -3.32 14.97
C ILE A 294 6.00 -4.64 15.21
N GLY A 295 6.35 -5.38 14.14
CA GLY A 295 7.06 -6.66 14.25
C GLY A 295 8.42 -6.54 14.94
N LEU A 296 9.20 -5.51 14.62
CA LEU A 296 10.52 -5.30 15.21
C LEU A 296 10.42 -4.94 16.71
N ILE A 297 9.56 -3.98 17.07
CA ILE A 297 9.35 -3.59 18.47
C ILE A 297 8.77 -4.75 19.30
N PHE A 298 7.82 -5.50 18.75
CA PHE A 298 7.24 -6.66 19.44
C PHE A 298 8.22 -7.82 19.62
N ALA A 299 9.09 -8.08 18.64
CA ALA A 299 10.18 -9.05 18.81
C ALA A 299 11.15 -8.62 19.92
N PHE A 300 11.53 -7.34 19.96
CA PHE A 300 12.39 -6.81 21.02
C PHE A 300 11.74 -6.87 22.41
N ALA A 301 10.47 -6.46 22.53
CA ALA A 301 9.71 -6.52 23.78
C ALA A 301 9.66 -7.95 24.35
N ASN A 302 9.38 -8.96 23.51
CA ASN A 302 9.40 -10.36 23.92
C ASN A 302 10.81 -10.85 24.30
N ALA A 303 11.86 -10.39 23.62
CA ALA A 303 13.25 -10.76 23.96
C ALA A 303 13.68 -10.22 25.35
N VAL A 304 13.28 -8.99 25.70
CA VAL A 304 13.51 -8.44 27.04
C VAL A 304 12.60 -9.10 28.08
N ALA A 305 11.37 -9.50 27.73
CA ALA A 305 10.46 -10.20 28.64
C ALA A 305 11.01 -11.55 29.14
N VAL A 306 11.79 -12.28 28.32
CA VAL A 306 12.51 -13.48 28.76
C VAL A 306 13.37 -13.19 29.98
N ALA A 307 14.09 -12.07 29.99
CA ALA A 307 14.97 -11.70 31.10
C ALA A 307 14.19 -11.47 32.40
N MET A 308 13.08 -10.72 32.35
CA MET A 308 12.22 -10.48 33.52
C MET A 308 11.67 -11.78 34.11
N TYR A 309 11.17 -12.69 33.27
CA TYR A 309 10.62 -13.95 33.73
C TYR A 309 11.69 -14.87 34.35
N VAL A 310 12.90 -14.90 33.79
CA VAL A 310 14.03 -15.66 34.33
C VAL A 310 14.61 -15.01 35.60
N VAL A 311 14.67 -13.69 35.70
CA VAL A 311 15.11 -12.98 36.92
C VAL A 311 14.13 -13.23 38.07
N GLY A 312 12.81 -13.17 37.84
CA GLY A 312 11.82 -13.48 38.89
C GLY A 312 11.83 -14.96 39.33
N PHE A 313 12.17 -15.89 38.44
CA PHE A 313 12.46 -17.27 38.81
C PHE A 313 13.70 -17.36 39.70
N ALA A 314 14.80 -16.72 39.29
CA ALA A 314 16.07 -16.74 40.01
C ALA A 314 15.97 -16.08 41.39
N GLU A 315 15.24 -14.96 41.52
CA GLU A 315 14.91 -14.29 42.80
C GLU A 315 14.25 -15.28 43.77
N THR A 316 13.22 -16.00 43.32
CA THR A 316 12.53 -17.03 44.13
C THR A 316 13.46 -18.18 44.52
N VAL A 317 14.32 -18.65 43.60
CA VAL A 317 15.25 -19.75 43.88
C VAL A 317 16.32 -19.34 44.89
N VAL A 318 16.84 -18.10 44.81
CA VAL A 318 17.82 -17.56 45.75
C VAL A 318 17.21 -17.35 47.14
N GLU A 319 15.97 -16.86 47.23
CA GLU A 319 15.24 -16.77 48.51
C GLU A 319 15.06 -18.13 49.19
N LEU A 320 14.78 -19.20 48.42
CA LEU A 320 14.70 -20.58 48.95
C LEU A 320 16.06 -21.13 49.38
N LEU A 321 17.13 -20.84 48.63
CA LEU A 321 18.50 -21.21 48.98
C LEU A 321 18.95 -20.51 50.28
N HIS A 322 18.63 -19.23 50.45
CA HIS A 322 18.84 -18.49 51.69
C HIS A 322 18.05 -19.11 52.85
N GLY A 323 16.80 -19.51 52.63
CA GLY A 323 15.98 -20.23 53.62
C GLY A 323 16.52 -21.61 54.03
N ALA A 324 17.46 -22.17 53.26
CA ALA A 324 18.15 -23.43 53.53
C ALA A 324 19.62 -23.26 53.96
N ASP A 325 20.08 -22.03 54.18
CA ASP A 325 21.48 -21.66 54.52
C ASP A 325 22.52 -22.08 53.45
N LEU A 326 22.11 -22.06 52.17
CA LEU A 326 22.92 -22.46 51.00
C LEU A 326 23.31 -21.25 50.12
N VAL A 327 23.93 -20.22 50.72
CA VAL A 327 24.42 -19.04 50.01
C VAL A 327 25.70 -19.37 49.23
N MET A 328 25.80 -18.95 47.96
CA MET A 328 26.98 -19.20 47.12
C MET A 328 27.96 -18.02 47.10
N LEU A 329 27.47 -16.80 46.87
CA LEU A 329 28.27 -15.57 46.86
C LEU A 329 27.52 -14.41 47.54
N ASP A 330 26.66 -13.72 46.79
CA ASP A 330 25.84 -12.58 47.21
C ASP A 330 24.46 -12.71 46.55
N SER A 331 23.38 -12.26 47.20
CA SER A 331 22.01 -12.39 46.65
C SER A 331 21.87 -11.93 45.19
N VAL A 332 22.43 -10.77 44.83
CA VAL A 332 22.37 -10.22 43.46
C VAL A 332 23.22 -11.04 42.47
N ASN A 333 24.37 -11.55 42.91
CA ASN A 333 25.25 -12.36 42.07
C ASN A 333 24.71 -13.78 41.88
N ASP A 334 24.07 -14.35 42.91
CA ASP A 334 23.41 -15.65 42.86
C ASP A 334 22.20 -15.59 41.91
N VAL A 335 21.44 -14.49 41.89
CA VAL A 335 20.38 -14.24 40.89
C VAL A 335 20.95 -14.21 39.46
N ARG A 336 22.12 -13.59 39.23
CA ARG A 336 22.79 -13.59 37.91
C ARG A 336 23.19 -15.01 37.49
N ILE A 337 23.76 -15.80 38.40
CA ILE A 337 24.24 -17.17 38.13
C ILE A 337 23.06 -18.10 37.84
N VAL A 338 22.06 -18.14 38.72
CA VAL A 338 20.85 -18.96 38.55
C VAL A 338 20.08 -18.55 37.29
N GLY A 339 19.96 -17.24 37.03
CA GLY A 339 19.33 -16.73 35.82
C GLY A 339 20.06 -17.15 34.53
N THR A 340 21.40 -17.07 34.52
CA THR A 340 22.23 -17.47 33.38
C THR A 340 22.13 -18.98 33.10
N ILE A 341 22.17 -19.81 34.14
CA ILE A 341 21.98 -21.27 34.01
C ILE A 341 20.57 -21.59 33.48
N THR A 342 19.55 -20.93 34.02
CA THR A 342 18.14 -21.14 33.63
C THR A 342 17.89 -20.76 32.17
N VAL A 343 18.37 -19.61 31.71
CA VAL A 343 18.17 -19.20 30.30
C VAL A 343 18.93 -20.09 29.30
N LEU A 344 20.08 -20.66 29.69
CA LEU A 344 20.79 -21.68 28.89
C LEU A 344 19.98 -22.98 28.78
N ILE A 345 19.38 -23.45 29.87
CA ILE A 345 18.51 -24.64 29.88
C ILE A 345 17.25 -24.39 29.03
N LEU A 346 16.59 -23.23 29.19
CA LEU A 346 15.42 -22.86 28.38
C LEU A 346 15.74 -22.73 26.89
N LEU A 347 16.93 -22.21 26.53
CA LEU A 347 17.40 -22.20 25.15
C LEU A 347 17.55 -23.64 24.62
N GLY A 348 18.16 -24.54 25.38
CA GLY A 348 18.27 -25.96 25.03
C GLY A 348 16.92 -26.61 24.78
N ILE A 349 15.94 -26.38 25.65
CA ILE A 349 14.56 -26.88 25.48
C ILE A 349 13.91 -26.30 24.21
N SER A 350 14.06 -25.00 23.95
CA SER A 350 13.46 -24.35 22.77
C SER A 350 14.02 -24.84 21.42
N VAL A 351 15.27 -25.32 21.40
CA VAL A 351 15.94 -25.90 20.22
C VAL A 351 15.73 -27.40 20.10
N ALA A 352 15.40 -28.11 21.18
CA ALA A 352 15.15 -29.55 21.17
C ALA A 352 13.79 -29.96 20.56
N GLY A 353 12.82 -29.03 20.47
CA GLY A 353 11.62 -29.18 19.64
C GLY A 353 10.30 -28.75 20.28
N MET A 354 9.45 -28.08 19.49
CA MET A 354 8.21 -27.43 19.95
C MET A 354 7.10 -28.38 20.44
N GLU A 355 7.15 -29.67 20.11
CA GLU A 355 6.13 -30.63 20.57
C GLU A 355 6.14 -30.84 22.09
N TRP A 356 7.33 -30.76 22.70
CA TRP A 356 7.50 -30.89 24.14
C TRP A 356 7.01 -29.64 24.88
N GLU A 357 7.24 -28.44 24.33
CA GLU A 357 6.71 -27.16 24.82
C GLU A 357 5.17 -27.20 24.96
N ALA A 358 4.47 -27.62 23.89
CA ALA A 358 3.00 -27.65 23.86
C ALA A 358 2.40 -28.66 24.86
N LYS A 359 3.11 -29.75 25.17
CA LYS A 359 2.71 -30.73 26.20
C LYS A 359 3.07 -30.25 27.61
N ALA A 360 4.18 -29.55 27.78
CA ALA A 360 4.56 -28.97 29.07
C ALA A 360 3.59 -27.85 29.51
N GLN A 361 3.16 -26.96 28.59
CA GLN A 361 2.26 -25.86 28.92
C GLN A 361 0.97 -26.29 29.65
N ILE A 362 0.32 -27.38 29.23
CA ILE A 362 -0.93 -27.81 29.85
C ILE A 362 -0.71 -28.37 31.26
N PHE A 363 0.41 -29.05 31.50
CA PHE A 363 0.82 -29.51 32.83
C PHE A 363 1.14 -28.32 33.76
N LEU A 364 1.91 -27.35 33.26
CA LEU A 364 2.23 -26.12 33.97
C LEU A 364 0.97 -25.32 34.33
N LEU A 365 -0.03 -25.23 33.43
CA LEU A 365 -1.31 -24.58 33.74
C LEU A 365 -2.04 -25.23 34.93
N VAL A 366 -2.05 -26.57 35.02
CA VAL A 366 -2.74 -27.27 36.13
C VAL A 366 -2.07 -26.94 37.47
N ILE A 367 -0.74 -26.91 37.52
CA ILE A 367 0.02 -26.48 38.71
C ILE A 367 -0.33 -25.03 39.07
N LEU A 368 -0.33 -24.13 38.08
CA LEU A 368 -0.58 -22.70 38.28
C LEU A 368 -2.00 -22.42 38.81
N ILE A 369 -3.01 -23.05 38.22
CA ILE A 369 -4.40 -22.94 38.70
C ILE A 369 -4.52 -23.51 40.13
N SER A 370 -3.88 -24.65 40.41
CA SER A 370 -3.89 -25.26 41.75
C SER A 370 -3.22 -24.35 42.79
N ALA A 371 -2.14 -23.65 42.44
CA ALA A 371 -1.49 -22.68 43.30
C ALA A 371 -2.39 -21.47 43.59
N ILE A 372 -3.10 -20.93 42.59
CA ILE A 372 -4.06 -19.82 42.78
C ILE A 372 -5.20 -20.24 43.72
N PHE A 373 -5.76 -21.43 43.56
CA PHE A 373 -6.78 -21.94 44.48
C PHE A 373 -6.23 -22.18 45.90
N ASN A 374 -5.02 -22.73 46.04
CA ASN A 374 -4.35 -22.93 47.33
C ASN A 374 -4.07 -21.62 48.08
N TYR A 375 -3.78 -20.53 47.36
CA TYR A 375 -3.71 -19.19 47.95
C TYR A 375 -5.08 -18.76 48.49
N PHE A 376 -6.13 -18.76 47.66
CA PHE A 376 -7.47 -18.33 48.10
C PHE A 376 -8.01 -19.18 49.25
N ILE A 377 -7.88 -20.51 49.21
CA ILE A 377 -8.27 -21.40 50.32
C ILE A 377 -7.45 -21.08 51.58
N GLY A 378 -6.15 -20.80 51.45
CA GLY A 378 -5.30 -20.38 52.57
C GLY A 378 -5.77 -19.09 53.25
N THR A 379 -6.25 -18.09 52.49
CA THR A 379 -6.76 -16.83 53.08
C THR A 379 -7.96 -17.02 54.02
N PHE A 380 -8.73 -18.11 53.88
CA PHE A 380 -9.88 -18.41 54.74
C PHE A 380 -9.52 -19.20 56.01
N ILE A 381 -8.28 -19.67 56.17
CA ILE A 381 -7.85 -20.52 57.29
C ILE A 381 -6.80 -19.77 58.12
N PRO A 382 -7.20 -19.04 59.18
CA PRO A 382 -6.25 -18.43 60.10
C PRO A 382 -5.49 -19.50 60.87
N PHE A 383 -4.19 -19.28 61.08
CA PHE A 383 -3.31 -20.13 61.89
C PHE A 383 -2.47 -19.21 62.79
N GLU A 384 -2.50 -19.43 64.10
CA GLU A 384 -1.74 -18.64 65.09
C GLU A 384 -0.24 -18.54 64.74
N SER A 385 0.34 -19.63 64.22
CA SER A 385 1.75 -19.69 63.79
C SER A 385 2.12 -18.77 62.62
N LYS A 386 1.12 -18.19 61.93
CA LYS A 386 1.30 -17.27 60.80
C LYS A 386 1.09 -15.79 61.18
N GLU A 387 0.49 -15.51 62.35
CA GLU A 387 0.15 -14.16 62.79
C GLU A 387 1.38 -13.27 62.97
N LYS A 388 2.48 -13.83 63.51
CA LYS A 388 3.78 -13.16 63.63
C LYS A 388 4.36 -12.66 62.29
N TYR A 389 3.98 -13.26 61.17
CA TYR A 389 4.39 -12.84 59.82
C TYR A 389 3.42 -11.83 59.18
N GLY A 390 2.34 -11.47 59.89
CA GLY A 390 1.39 -10.41 59.51
C GLY A 390 0.08 -10.90 58.89
N PHE A 391 -0.26 -12.19 58.95
CA PHE A 391 -1.52 -12.73 58.43
C PHE A 391 -2.49 -13.10 59.57
N PHE A 392 -3.67 -12.47 59.58
CA PHE A 392 -4.67 -12.60 60.65
C PHE A 392 -6.04 -13.11 60.15
N GLY A 393 -6.13 -13.54 58.89
CA GLY A 393 -7.42 -13.83 58.24
C GLY A 393 -8.19 -12.54 57.86
N TYR A 394 -9.40 -12.69 57.34
CA TYR A 394 -10.21 -11.56 56.86
C TYR A 394 -10.73 -10.69 58.02
N ASP A 395 -10.22 -9.46 58.13
CA ASP A 395 -10.64 -8.50 59.15
C ASP A 395 -10.97 -7.11 58.56
N ALA A 396 -11.97 -6.45 59.14
CA ALA A 396 -12.45 -5.15 58.68
C ALA A 396 -11.51 -3.98 59.08
N GLY A 397 -10.80 -4.10 60.21
CA GLY A 397 -9.79 -3.14 60.64
C GLY A 397 -8.56 -3.16 59.73
N ILE A 398 -8.05 -4.36 59.41
CA ILE A 398 -6.95 -4.55 58.45
C ILE A 398 -7.33 -4.00 57.07
N MET A 399 -8.52 -4.32 56.57
CA MET A 399 -9.02 -3.79 55.29
C MET A 399 -9.10 -2.25 55.29
N MET A 400 -9.47 -1.63 56.42
CA MET A 400 -9.55 -0.16 56.54
C MET A 400 -8.16 0.49 56.60
N GLU A 401 -7.19 -0.10 57.34
CA GLU A 401 -5.80 0.41 57.39
C GLU A 401 -5.12 0.32 56.01
N ASN A 402 -5.41 -0.74 55.23
CA ASN A 402 -4.88 -0.95 53.88
C ASN A 402 -5.67 -0.27 52.74
N LEU A 403 -6.75 0.47 53.05
CA LEU A 403 -7.64 1.02 52.01
C LEU A 403 -6.97 2.13 51.19
N GLY A 404 -6.26 3.05 51.87
CA GLY A 404 -5.49 4.15 51.29
C GLY A 404 -4.02 3.80 51.01
N PRO A 405 -3.29 4.63 50.23
CA PRO A 405 -1.90 4.38 49.85
C PRO A 405 -0.89 4.69 50.97
N ASP A 406 0.23 3.96 50.98
CA ASP A 406 1.45 4.24 51.77
C ASP A 406 2.67 4.09 50.85
N PHE A 407 2.95 5.12 50.03
CA PHE A 407 4.03 5.06 49.04
C PHE A 407 5.40 5.28 49.69
N ARG A 408 6.16 4.19 49.85
CA ARG A 408 7.53 4.18 50.40
C ARG A 408 8.56 4.16 49.27
N GLY A 409 9.05 5.34 48.90
CA GLY A 409 10.06 5.53 47.85
C GLY A 409 9.53 5.43 46.41
N GLU A 410 8.25 5.10 46.24
CA GLU A 410 7.60 4.85 44.95
C GLU A 410 6.52 5.88 44.62
N THR A 411 5.97 5.82 43.40
CA THR A 411 4.83 6.64 42.98
C THR A 411 3.77 5.79 42.27
N PHE A 412 2.53 6.28 42.18
CA PHE A 412 1.43 5.59 41.50
C PHE A 412 1.81 5.07 40.10
N PHE A 413 2.48 5.89 39.28
CA PHE A 413 2.88 5.48 37.93
C PHE A 413 4.12 4.58 37.89
N SER A 414 5.00 4.66 38.90
CA SER A 414 6.10 3.69 39.07
C SER A 414 5.53 2.30 39.38
N VAL A 415 4.65 2.21 40.39
CA VAL A 415 3.94 0.96 40.75
C VAL A 415 3.12 0.43 39.57
N PHE A 416 2.42 1.29 38.82
CA PHE A 416 1.77 0.89 37.57
C PHE A 416 2.76 0.32 36.54
N SER A 417 3.94 0.92 36.38
CA SER A 417 4.94 0.45 35.41
C SER A 417 5.56 -0.91 35.76
N ILE A 418 5.60 -1.24 37.06
CA ILE A 418 5.99 -2.55 37.59
C ILE A 418 4.83 -3.57 37.42
N PHE A 419 3.58 -3.14 37.60
CA PHE A 419 2.41 -4.01 37.39
C PHE A 419 2.14 -4.31 35.91
N PHE A 420 2.26 -3.34 35.01
CA PHE A 420 1.77 -3.44 33.63
C PHE A 420 2.25 -4.69 32.84
N PRO A 421 3.48 -5.22 33.00
CA PRO A 421 3.90 -6.47 32.36
C PRO A 421 2.99 -7.66 32.70
N ALA A 422 2.39 -7.68 33.90
CA ALA A 422 1.42 -8.68 34.36
C ALA A 422 0.10 -8.70 33.57
N ALA A 423 -0.18 -7.66 32.78
CA ALA A 423 -1.31 -7.58 31.86
C ALA A 423 -0.92 -7.81 30.38
N THR A 424 0.38 -7.91 30.08
CA THR A 424 0.87 -8.13 28.70
C THR A 424 0.67 -9.59 28.25
N GLY A 425 1.24 -9.97 27.10
CA GLY A 425 1.14 -11.35 26.61
C GLY A 425 -0.15 -11.70 25.84
N ILE A 426 -1.11 -10.78 25.70
CA ILE A 426 -2.41 -10.99 25.01
C ILE A 426 -2.31 -11.45 23.54
N LEU A 427 -1.15 -11.24 22.90
CA LEU A 427 -0.87 -11.66 21.52
C LEU A 427 -0.41 -13.12 21.39
N ALA A 428 -0.21 -13.85 22.50
CA ALA A 428 0.21 -15.25 22.50
C ALA A 428 -0.72 -16.16 21.69
N GLY A 429 -2.04 -15.93 21.76
CA GLY A 429 -3.03 -16.68 20.97
C GLY A 429 -2.99 -16.36 19.47
N ALA A 430 -2.56 -15.15 19.08
CA ALA A 430 -2.39 -14.77 17.68
C ALA A 430 -1.08 -15.31 17.07
N ASN A 431 -0.06 -15.57 17.90
CA ASN A 431 1.24 -16.11 17.46
C ASN A 431 1.16 -17.50 16.82
N ILE A 432 0.15 -18.31 17.16
CA ILE A 432 -0.09 -19.63 16.54
C ILE A 432 -1.36 -19.66 15.66
N SER A 433 -1.66 -18.55 15.00
CA SER A 433 -2.80 -18.44 14.08
C SER A 433 -2.85 -19.50 12.96
N GLY A 434 -1.73 -20.16 12.64
CA GLY A 434 -1.68 -21.28 11.69
C GLY A 434 -2.15 -22.63 12.23
N ASP A 435 -1.98 -22.85 13.54
CA ASP A 435 -2.25 -24.14 14.19
C ASP A 435 -3.70 -24.23 14.71
N LEU A 436 -4.48 -23.15 14.55
CA LEU A 436 -5.89 -23.07 14.96
C LEU A 436 -6.83 -23.60 13.87
N ALA A 437 -7.93 -24.23 14.31
CA ALA A 437 -8.98 -24.72 13.41
C ALA A 437 -9.75 -23.58 12.70
N ASP A 438 -10.14 -22.54 13.45
CA ASP A 438 -10.81 -21.32 12.95
C ASP A 438 -10.19 -20.11 13.68
N PRO A 439 -9.18 -19.43 13.10
CA PRO A 439 -8.51 -18.30 13.75
C PRO A 439 -9.44 -17.09 13.95
N GLN A 440 -10.36 -16.83 13.00
CA GLN A 440 -11.24 -15.66 12.99
C GLN A 440 -12.20 -15.68 14.19
N LYS A 441 -12.72 -16.86 14.56
CA LYS A 441 -13.59 -17.00 15.76
C LYS A 441 -12.80 -17.33 17.02
N ALA A 442 -11.66 -18.02 16.92
CA ALA A 442 -10.89 -18.43 18.09
C ALA A 442 -10.15 -17.27 18.76
N ILE A 443 -9.48 -16.41 17.98
CA ILE A 443 -8.64 -15.33 18.53
C ILE A 443 -9.47 -14.34 19.35
N PRO A 444 -10.59 -13.76 18.85
CA PRO A 444 -11.37 -12.80 19.63
C PRO A 444 -11.95 -13.39 20.91
N LYS A 445 -12.50 -14.62 20.84
CA LYS A 445 -13.10 -15.30 22.01
C LYS A 445 -12.06 -15.62 23.07
N GLY A 446 -10.96 -16.25 22.68
CA GLY A 446 -9.92 -16.68 23.62
C GLY A 446 -9.16 -15.50 24.25
N THR A 447 -8.81 -14.48 23.46
CA THR A 447 -8.05 -13.33 23.96
C THR A 447 -8.87 -12.45 24.90
N LEU A 448 -10.10 -12.07 24.54
CA LEU A 448 -10.93 -11.20 25.40
C LEU A 448 -11.38 -11.92 26.68
N LEU A 449 -11.69 -13.21 26.61
CA LEU A 449 -12.02 -14.00 27.80
C LEU A 449 -10.80 -14.20 28.70
N ALA A 450 -9.59 -14.40 28.15
CA ALA A 450 -8.36 -14.47 28.93
C ALA A 450 -8.14 -13.18 29.72
N ILE A 451 -8.23 -12.00 29.06
CA ILE A 451 -8.06 -10.69 29.70
C ILE A 451 -9.08 -10.49 30.83
N LEU A 452 -10.34 -10.89 30.63
CA LEU A 452 -11.38 -10.79 31.67
C LEU A 452 -11.08 -11.70 32.86
N ILE A 453 -10.75 -12.98 32.63
CA ILE A 453 -10.44 -13.94 33.70
C ILE A 453 -9.21 -13.49 34.50
N THR A 454 -8.12 -13.11 33.82
CA THR A 454 -6.89 -12.70 34.51
C THR A 454 -7.07 -11.39 35.27
N GLY A 455 -7.76 -10.40 34.68
CA GLY A 455 -8.11 -9.15 35.36
C GLY A 455 -8.94 -9.36 36.62
N LEU A 456 -9.95 -10.23 36.58
CA LEU A 456 -10.74 -10.61 37.77
C LEU A 456 -9.91 -11.31 38.84
N VAL A 457 -8.97 -12.20 38.45
CA VAL A 457 -8.06 -12.85 39.41
C VAL A 457 -7.10 -11.85 40.05
N TYR A 458 -6.51 -10.92 39.29
CA TYR A 458 -5.65 -9.87 39.85
C TYR A 458 -6.42 -8.95 40.82
N MET A 459 -7.66 -8.57 40.48
CA MET A 459 -8.55 -7.82 41.39
C MET A 459 -8.85 -8.61 42.67
N GLY A 460 -9.18 -9.90 42.54
CA GLY A 460 -9.47 -10.78 43.67
C GLY A 460 -8.28 -10.93 44.62
N VAL A 461 -7.07 -11.18 44.09
CA VAL A 461 -5.83 -11.28 44.87
C VAL A 461 -5.50 -9.95 45.55
N ALA A 462 -5.70 -8.81 44.87
CA ALA A 462 -5.44 -7.49 45.44
C ALA A 462 -6.33 -7.18 46.65
N VAL A 463 -7.64 -7.45 46.52
CA VAL A 463 -8.61 -7.27 47.60
C VAL A 463 -8.38 -8.27 48.74
N SER A 464 -8.13 -9.55 48.45
CA SER A 464 -7.89 -10.55 49.49
C SER A 464 -6.63 -10.25 50.28
N ALA A 465 -5.51 -9.93 49.63
CA ALA A 465 -4.25 -9.59 50.30
C ALA A 465 -4.40 -8.39 51.25
N GLY A 466 -5.05 -7.31 50.80
CA GLY A 466 -5.26 -6.12 51.62
C GLY A 466 -6.29 -6.29 52.74
N ALA A 467 -7.16 -7.30 52.68
CA ALA A 467 -8.14 -7.60 53.72
C ALA A 467 -7.64 -8.58 54.80
N CYS A 468 -6.49 -9.26 54.60
CA CYS A 468 -6.01 -10.28 55.54
C CYS A 468 -4.54 -10.18 55.97
N ILE A 469 -3.76 -9.25 55.40
CA ILE A 469 -2.33 -9.07 55.70
C ILE A 469 -2.05 -7.63 56.12
N VAL A 470 -1.30 -7.41 57.21
CA VAL A 470 -0.85 -6.07 57.61
C VAL A 470 0.38 -5.59 56.80
N ARG A 471 0.58 -4.27 56.76
CA ARG A 471 1.68 -3.63 56.01
C ARG A 471 3.07 -4.08 56.41
N ASP A 472 3.31 -4.16 57.71
CA ASP A 472 4.60 -4.50 58.30
C ASP A 472 4.40 -5.52 59.43
N ALA A 473 5.31 -6.49 59.53
CA ALA A 473 5.34 -7.46 60.62
C ALA A 473 6.79 -7.82 60.99
N SER A 474 7.04 -8.04 62.28
CA SER A 474 8.39 -8.26 62.81
C SER A 474 8.87 -9.72 62.76
N GLY A 475 7.97 -10.69 62.64
CA GLY A 475 8.30 -12.12 62.66
C GLY A 475 8.55 -12.71 64.07
N ILE A 476 8.46 -11.90 65.12
CA ILE A 476 8.74 -12.29 66.51
C ILE A 476 7.43 -12.68 67.22
N GLU A 477 7.43 -13.82 67.92
CA GLU A 477 6.35 -14.21 68.81
C GLU A 477 6.43 -13.42 70.12
N GLN A 478 5.48 -12.52 70.36
CA GLN A 478 5.28 -11.91 71.67
C GLN A 478 4.45 -12.87 72.53
N ASN A 479 5.07 -13.47 73.55
CA ASN A 479 4.38 -14.39 74.47
C ASN A 479 3.23 -13.66 75.18
N GLY A 480 2.00 -14.05 74.84
CA GLY A 480 0.78 -13.40 75.30
C GLY A 480 0.59 -13.45 76.82
N THR A 481 0.84 -12.32 77.47
CA THR A 481 0.02 -11.84 78.58
C THR A 481 -0.32 -10.38 78.30
N LEU A 482 -1.50 -9.92 78.74
CA LEU A 482 -1.92 -8.53 78.61
C LEU A 482 -0.98 -7.63 79.43
N SER A 483 0.14 -7.20 78.84
CA SER A 483 1.04 -6.21 79.42
C SER A 483 0.38 -4.83 79.30
N ALA A 484 0.47 -4.04 80.37
CA ALA A 484 -0.21 -2.75 80.48
C ALA A 484 0.32 -1.65 79.52
N ASP A 485 1.30 -1.98 78.68
CA ASP A 485 1.95 -1.07 77.74
C ASP A 485 1.25 -1.00 76.37
N LEU A 486 0.29 -1.89 76.05
CA LEU A 486 -0.45 -1.85 74.77
C LEU A 486 -1.36 -0.62 74.59
N ASN A 487 -1.50 0.22 75.63
CA ASN A 487 -2.38 1.39 75.66
C ASN A 487 -2.02 2.49 74.62
N ASN A 488 -0.83 2.45 74.01
CA ASN A 488 -0.39 3.38 72.95
C ASN A 488 -0.37 2.74 71.54
N CYS A 489 -0.90 1.52 71.37
CA CYS A 489 -0.87 0.79 70.10
C CYS A 489 -2.06 1.21 69.21
N THR A 490 -1.80 1.84 68.05
CA THR A 490 -2.85 2.46 67.18
C THR A 490 -3.09 1.74 65.84
N GLY A 491 -2.51 0.57 65.60
CA GLY A 491 -2.67 -0.21 64.36
C GLY A 491 -3.72 -1.32 64.47
N ALA A 492 -4.17 -1.87 63.33
CA ALA A 492 -5.13 -2.98 63.32
C ALA A 492 -4.57 -4.28 63.93
N ALA A 493 -3.25 -4.47 63.94
CA ALA A 493 -2.61 -5.63 64.60
C ALA A 493 -2.80 -5.63 66.14
N CYS A 494 -3.03 -4.47 66.76
CA CYS A 494 -3.13 -4.32 68.20
C CYS A 494 -4.36 -5.06 68.79
N SER A 495 -5.45 -5.20 68.03
CA SER A 495 -6.63 -5.98 68.46
C SER A 495 -6.37 -7.48 68.53
N PHE A 496 -5.29 -7.96 67.90
CA PHE A 496 -4.85 -9.35 67.92
C PHE A 496 -3.68 -9.59 68.89
N GLY A 497 -3.31 -8.58 69.70
CA GLY A 497 -2.27 -8.69 70.72
C GLY A 497 -0.83 -8.50 70.22
N TYR A 498 -0.64 -8.03 68.98
CA TYR A 498 0.69 -7.76 68.40
C TYR A 498 0.93 -6.26 68.21
N ASP A 499 2.08 -5.77 68.72
CA ASP A 499 2.54 -4.42 68.44
C ASP A 499 3.62 -4.38 67.35
N PHE A 500 3.25 -3.88 66.17
CA PHE A 500 4.16 -3.60 65.04
C PHE A 500 4.44 -2.10 64.84
N SER A 501 4.14 -1.24 65.83
CA SER A 501 4.38 0.22 65.75
C SER A 501 5.84 0.57 65.47
N SER A 502 6.78 -0.20 66.02
CA SER A 502 8.23 -0.06 65.81
C SER A 502 8.70 -0.31 64.37
N CYS A 503 7.87 -0.92 63.52
CA CYS A 503 8.14 -1.17 62.10
C CYS A 503 7.76 0.00 61.18
N LYS A 504 6.96 0.97 61.64
CA LYS A 504 6.50 2.09 60.80
C LYS A 504 7.67 3.05 60.51
N PRO A 505 7.71 3.73 59.33
CA PRO A 505 8.83 4.58 58.96
C PRO A 505 9.04 5.73 59.97
N GLY A 506 10.14 5.66 60.72
CA GLY A 506 10.44 6.50 61.87
C GLY A 506 10.73 5.72 63.17
N GLY A 507 10.39 4.42 63.22
CA GLY A 507 10.76 3.50 64.29
C GLY A 507 12.21 3.01 64.19
N SER A 508 12.70 2.39 65.28
CA SER A 508 14.08 1.89 65.39
C SER A 508 14.32 0.49 64.81
N GLY A 509 13.28 -0.18 64.30
CA GLY A 509 13.36 -1.54 63.76
C GLY A 509 13.12 -1.61 62.26
N GLN A 510 14.03 -2.26 61.53
CA GLN A 510 13.75 -2.74 60.16
C GLN A 510 13.02 -4.07 60.27
N CYS A 511 11.79 -4.15 59.76
CA CYS A 511 10.97 -5.35 59.83
C CYS A 511 11.00 -6.15 58.52
N ALA A 512 11.15 -7.47 58.63
CA ALA A 512 11.40 -8.36 57.48
C ALA A 512 10.14 -8.97 56.85
N TYR A 513 8.96 -8.77 57.45
CA TYR A 513 7.69 -9.36 57.02
C TYR A 513 6.57 -8.31 56.85
N GLY A 514 5.39 -8.75 56.42
CA GLY A 514 4.29 -7.89 55.98
C GLY A 514 4.31 -7.57 54.49
N LEU A 515 3.27 -6.88 54.00
CA LEU A 515 3.06 -6.56 52.58
C LEU A 515 4.21 -5.78 51.91
N HIS A 516 4.90 -4.89 52.63
CA HIS A 516 5.98 -4.08 52.04
C HIS A 516 7.31 -4.83 51.93
N ASN A 517 7.63 -5.68 52.92
CA ASN A 517 9.00 -6.11 53.17
C ASN A 517 9.29 -7.53 52.68
N ASN A 518 8.25 -8.38 52.53
CA ASN A 518 8.41 -9.76 52.08
C ASN A 518 7.60 -10.04 50.81
N PHE A 519 8.32 -10.24 49.69
CA PHE A 519 7.72 -10.55 48.39
C PHE A 519 7.09 -11.95 48.31
N GLN A 520 7.50 -12.88 49.18
CA GLN A 520 6.97 -14.25 49.26
C GLN A 520 5.79 -14.40 50.23
N ILE A 521 5.18 -13.31 50.73
CA ILE A 521 4.09 -13.37 51.71
C ILE A 521 2.87 -14.19 51.23
N MET A 522 2.63 -14.32 49.92
CA MET A 522 1.60 -15.22 49.38
C MET A 522 1.86 -16.70 49.69
N SER A 523 3.13 -17.12 49.78
CA SER A 523 3.50 -18.48 50.18
C SER A 523 3.18 -18.75 51.66
N VAL A 524 3.38 -17.73 52.52
CA VAL A 524 3.06 -17.79 53.96
C VAL A 524 1.55 -17.92 54.17
N VAL A 525 0.75 -17.10 53.47
CA VAL A 525 -0.72 -17.12 53.59
C VAL A 525 -1.34 -18.42 53.10
N SER A 526 -0.82 -19.01 52.01
CA SER A 526 -1.38 -20.22 51.39
C SER A 526 -1.50 -21.43 52.33
N GLY A 527 -2.43 -22.33 52.05
CA GLY A 527 -2.62 -23.55 52.84
C GLY A 527 -1.39 -24.47 52.84
N PHE A 528 -0.77 -24.63 51.67
CA PHE A 528 0.47 -25.41 51.49
C PHE A 528 1.51 -24.61 50.68
N SER A 529 2.50 -24.04 51.37
CA SER A 529 3.49 -23.11 50.78
C SER A 529 4.28 -23.67 49.59
N PRO A 530 4.78 -24.93 49.59
CA PRO A 530 5.56 -25.47 48.47
C PRO A 530 4.78 -25.52 47.13
N LEU A 531 3.44 -25.58 47.17
CA LEU A 531 2.62 -25.52 45.97
C LEU A 531 2.54 -24.09 45.38
N ILE A 532 2.65 -23.04 46.20
CA ILE A 532 2.82 -21.68 45.67
C ILE A 532 4.18 -21.56 44.99
N THR A 533 5.25 -22.07 45.60
CA THR A 533 6.58 -22.10 44.98
C THR A 533 6.59 -22.85 43.65
N ALA A 534 5.95 -24.02 43.57
CA ALA A 534 5.76 -24.74 42.31
C ALA A 534 4.90 -23.95 41.30
N GLY A 535 3.89 -23.20 41.77
CA GLY A 535 3.10 -22.26 40.97
C GLY A 535 3.92 -21.10 40.39
N ILE A 536 4.84 -20.53 41.18
CA ILE A 536 5.79 -19.51 40.74
C ILE A 536 6.68 -20.08 39.65
N PHE A 537 7.35 -21.21 39.89
CA PHE A 537 8.20 -21.86 38.88
C PHE A 537 7.43 -22.19 37.60
N SER A 538 6.16 -22.59 37.72
CA SER A 538 5.29 -22.82 36.57
C SER A 538 4.99 -21.54 35.78
N ALA A 539 4.58 -20.46 36.44
CA ALA A 539 4.28 -19.17 35.81
C ALA A 539 5.50 -18.55 35.12
N THR A 540 6.65 -18.56 35.79
CA THR A 540 7.88 -17.92 35.30
C THR A 540 8.51 -18.68 34.15
N LEU A 541 8.71 -20.00 34.28
CA LEU A 541 9.35 -20.81 33.23
C LEU A 541 8.45 -20.94 31.99
N SER A 542 7.13 -21.04 32.14
CA SER A 542 6.22 -21.09 30.98
C SER A 542 6.17 -19.77 30.20
N SER A 543 6.11 -18.63 30.89
CA SER A 543 6.13 -17.30 30.25
C SER A 543 7.49 -16.98 29.60
N ALA A 544 8.60 -17.37 30.24
CA ALA A 544 9.94 -17.27 29.69
C ALA A 544 10.07 -18.09 28.40
N LEU A 545 9.68 -19.37 28.43
CA LEU A 545 9.75 -20.27 27.27
C LEU A 545 8.86 -19.78 26.11
N ALA A 546 7.64 -19.36 26.39
CA ALA A 546 6.72 -18.81 25.38
C ALA A 546 7.28 -17.54 24.72
N SER A 547 7.91 -16.65 25.49
CA SER A 547 8.54 -15.42 24.99
C SER A 547 9.80 -15.72 24.16
N LEU A 548 10.61 -16.70 24.60
CA LEU A 548 11.84 -17.15 23.95
C LEU A 548 11.56 -17.81 22.58
N VAL A 549 10.41 -18.47 22.41
CA VAL A 549 9.95 -19.04 21.12
C VAL A 549 9.22 -17.98 20.26
N SER A 550 8.52 -17.02 20.88
CA SER A 550 7.81 -15.92 20.19
C SER A 550 8.75 -14.99 19.43
N ALA A 551 9.76 -14.42 20.12
CA ALA A 551 10.62 -13.38 19.54
C ALA A 551 11.36 -13.83 18.25
N PRO A 552 12.04 -14.99 18.21
CA PRO A 552 12.73 -15.47 17.01
C PRO A 552 11.80 -15.72 15.83
N LYS A 553 10.57 -16.22 16.05
CA LYS A 553 9.60 -16.49 14.98
C LYS A 553 9.10 -15.20 14.33
N VAL A 554 8.73 -14.21 15.15
CA VAL A 554 8.35 -12.87 14.69
C VAL A 554 9.50 -12.25 13.89
N PHE A 555 10.73 -12.32 14.43
CA PHE A 555 11.91 -11.77 13.77
C PHE A 555 12.25 -12.50 12.47
N GLN A 556 12.12 -13.83 12.41
CA GLN A 556 12.35 -14.62 11.20
C GLN A 556 11.35 -14.26 10.10
N ALA A 557 10.07 -14.13 10.43
CA ALA A 557 9.03 -13.76 9.48
C ALA A 557 9.29 -12.35 8.91
N LEU A 558 9.61 -11.38 9.76
CA LEU A 558 10.04 -10.04 9.36
C LEU A 558 11.26 -10.05 8.41
N CYS A 559 12.25 -10.89 8.71
CA CYS A 559 13.46 -11.00 7.89
C CYS A 559 13.20 -11.67 6.53
N LYS A 560 12.30 -12.65 6.45
CA LYS A 560 11.92 -13.33 5.19
C LYS A 560 11.27 -12.35 4.19
N ASP A 561 10.59 -11.33 4.68
CA ASP A 561 9.94 -10.31 3.85
C ASP A 561 10.91 -9.23 3.32
N ASN A 562 12.19 -9.26 3.69
CA ASN A 562 13.26 -8.36 3.20
C ASN A 562 13.00 -6.84 3.33
N ILE A 563 12.06 -6.44 4.19
CA ILE A 563 11.71 -5.03 4.48
C ILE A 563 12.98 -4.26 4.88
N TYR A 564 13.68 -4.76 5.90
CA TYR A 564 14.96 -4.23 6.39
C TYR A 564 16.11 -5.11 5.86
N PRO A 565 16.96 -4.61 4.94
CA PRO A 565 17.92 -5.45 4.23
C PRO A 565 19.10 -5.89 5.13
N GLY A 566 19.45 -5.08 6.13
CA GLY A 566 20.56 -5.38 7.05
C GLY A 566 20.32 -6.57 7.98
N ILE A 567 19.08 -7.01 8.17
CA ILE A 567 18.71 -8.15 9.03
C ILE A 567 18.29 -9.41 8.26
N ALA A 568 18.30 -9.39 6.93
CA ALA A 568 17.88 -10.53 6.10
C ALA A 568 18.63 -11.85 6.43
N SER A 569 19.87 -11.74 6.92
CA SER A 569 20.71 -12.87 7.38
C SER A 569 20.10 -13.69 8.54
N PHE A 570 19.15 -13.13 9.31
CA PHE A 570 18.43 -13.81 10.39
C PHE A 570 17.17 -14.55 9.91
N GLY A 571 16.72 -14.34 8.66
CA GLY A 571 15.55 -15.01 8.10
C GLY A 571 15.78 -16.48 7.69
N ARG A 572 17.05 -16.91 7.58
CA ARG A 572 17.44 -18.27 7.18
C ARG A 572 17.08 -19.27 8.29
N GLY A 573 16.12 -20.15 7.99
CA GLY A 573 15.79 -21.31 8.82
C GLY A 573 16.85 -22.41 8.69
N TYR A 574 16.94 -23.24 9.72
CA TYR A 574 17.81 -24.41 9.81
C TYR A 574 17.01 -25.64 10.26
N GLY A 575 17.49 -26.84 9.92
CA GLY A 575 16.81 -28.09 10.26
C GLY A 575 15.50 -28.34 9.49
N LYS A 576 14.85 -29.48 9.76
CA LYS A 576 13.63 -29.93 9.06
C LYS A 576 12.43 -28.98 9.25
N ASN A 577 12.37 -28.31 10.39
CA ASN A 577 11.26 -27.43 10.79
C ASN A 577 11.47 -25.94 10.42
N ASN A 578 12.52 -25.61 9.64
CA ASN A 578 12.88 -24.22 9.29
C ASN A 578 13.11 -23.29 10.50
N GLU A 579 13.73 -23.79 11.57
CA GLU A 579 13.86 -23.07 12.85
C GLU A 579 14.91 -21.95 12.80
N PRO A 580 14.64 -20.77 13.40
CA PRO A 580 15.53 -19.60 13.31
C PRO A 580 16.64 -19.62 14.36
N LEU A 581 17.62 -20.53 14.23
CA LEU A 581 18.76 -20.63 15.17
C LEU A 581 19.47 -19.28 15.43
N ARG A 582 19.66 -18.45 14.39
CA ARG A 582 20.24 -17.10 14.53
C ARG A 582 19.34 -16.14 15.32
N GLY A 583 18.02 -16.28 15.19
CA GLY A 583 17.05 -15.50 15.96
C GLY A 583 17.00 -15.93 17.44
N TYR A 584 17.11 -17.24 17.72
CA TYR A 584 17.26 -17.76 19.07
C TYR A 584 18.54 -17.22 19.74
N LEU A 585 19.69 -17.27 19.05
CA LEU A 585 20.95 -16.71 19.56
C LEU A 585 20.88 -15.20 19.82
N LEU A 586 20.23 -14.43 18.94
CA LEU A 586 20.01 -12.99 19.15
C LEU A 586 19.12 -12.72 20.37
N THR A 587 18.03 -13.48 20.51
CA THR A 587 17.09 -13.36 21.63
C THR A 587 17.75 -13.76 22.95
N PHE A 588 18.57 -14.81 22.94
CA PHE A 588 19.40 -15.22 24.08
C PHE A 588 20.40 -14.13 24.47
N GLY A 589 21.10 -13.52 23.50
CA GLY A 589 22.06 -12.44 23.77
C GLY A 589 21.41 -11.20 24.40
N ILE A 590 20.24 -10.80 23.90
CA ILE A 590 19.45 -9.71 24.48
C ILE A 590 18.96 -10.09 25.89
N GLY A 591 18.37 -11.27 26.05
CA GLY A 591 17.86 -11.76 27.34
C GLY A 591 18.97 -11.82 28.40
N LEU A 592 20.13 -12.37 28.06
CA LEU A 592 21.29 -12.45 28.95
C LEU A 592 21.78 -11.06 29.38
N ALA A 593 21.86 -10.09 28.46
CA ALA A 593 22.26 -8.72 28.79
C ALA A 593 21.35 -8.05 29.83
N PHE A 594 20.04 -8.31 29.77
CA PHE A 594 19.08 -7.82 30.78
C PHE A 594 19.08 -8.66 32.07
N ILE A 595 19.35 -9.97 32.01
CA ILE A 595 19.51 -10.82 33.22
C ILE A 595 20.67 -10.33 34.11
N LEU A 596 21.76 -9.82 33.51
CA LEU A 596 22.90 -9.28 34.26
C LEU A 596 22.57 -8.05 35.13
N ILE A 597 21.46 -7.36 34.88
CA ILE A 597 20.95 -6.28 35.76
C ILE A 597 20.51 -6.87 37.12
N ALA A 598 19.93 -8.07 37.11
CA ALA A 598 19.51 -8.86 38.27
C ALA A 598 18.50 -8.22 39.24
N GLU A 599 17.89 -7.09 38.86
CA GLU A 599 16.86 -6.41 39.65
C GLU A 599 15.55 -6.31 38.86
N LEU A 600 14.51 -7.01 39.33
CA LEU A 600 13.22 -7.10 38.63
C LEU A 600 12.53 -5.73 38.47
N ASN A 601 12.61 -4.88 39.49
CA ASN A 601 11.93 -3.58 39.54
C ASN A 601 12.52 -2.58 38.54
N THR A 602 13.80 -2.72 38.17
CA THR A 602 14.46 -1.89 37.15
C THR A 602 14.19 -2.41 35.72
N ILE A 603 13.98 -3.72 35.55
CA ILE A 603 13.69 -4.33 34.23
C ILE A 603 12.22 -4.11 33.82
N ALA A 604 11.27 -4.19 34.75
CA ALA A 604 9.84 -4.12 34.45
C ALA A 604 9.37 -2.82 33.74
N PRO A 605 9.80 -1.59 34.13
CA PRO A 605 9.41 -0.37 33.44
C PRO A 605 9.89 -0.30 31.98
N ILE A 606 11.04 -0.90 31.67
CA ILE A 606 11.60 -0.98 30.31
C ILE A 606 10.69 -1.85 29.43
N ILE A 607 10.25 -2.99 29.95
CA ILE A 607 9.30 -3.89 29.27
C ILE A 607 7.96 -3.18 29.03
N SER A 608 7.45 -2.48 30.05
CA SER A 608 6.22 -1.69 29.96
C SER A 608 6.29 -0.64 28.85
N ASN A 609 7.41 0.08 28.72
CA ASN A 609 7.64 1.06 27.65
C ASN A 609 7.51 0.41 26.25
N PHE A 610 8.17 -0.73 26.00
CA PHE A 610 8.12 -1.38 24.69
C PHE A 610 6.77 -2.05 24.37
N PHE A 611 6.09 -2.65 25.35
CA PHE A 611 4.75 -3.19 25.12
C PHE A 611 3.71 -2.08 24.89
N LEU A 612 3.74 -0.99 25.68
CA LEU A 612 2.87 0.18 25.46
C LEU A 612 3.09 0.78 24.07
N ALA A 613 4.33 0.92 23.60
CA ALA A 613 4.63 1.36 22.24
C ALA A 613 4.06 0.41 21.17
N SER A 614 4.20 -0.91 21.35
CA SER A 614 3.64 -1.90 20.42
C SER A 614 2.10 -1.84 20.37
N TYR A 615 1.44 -1.67 21.52
CA TYR A 615 -0.02 -1.58 21.62
C TYR A 615 -0.54 -0.25 21.07
N ALA A 616 0.17 0.86 21.32
CA ALA A 616 -0.11 2.16 20.71
C ALA A 616 -0.09 2.07 19.17
N LEU A 617 0.93 1.41 18.60
CA LEU A 617 1.04 1.23 17.15
C LEU A 617 -0.04 0.32 16.56
N ILE A 618 -0.39 -0.79 17.23
CA ILE A 618 -1.51 -1.66 16.82
C ILE A 618 -2.83 -0.86 16.81
N ASN A 619 -3.09 -0.11 17.88
CA ASN A 619 -4.30 0.70 18.01
C ASN A 619 -4.35 1.88 16.99
N PHE A 620 -3.22 2.55 16.75
CA PHE A 620 -3.13 3.64 15.78
C PHE A 620 -3.25 3.14 14.33
N SER A 621 -2.64 2.00 14.00
CA SER A 621 -2.66 1.45 12.64
C SER A 621 -4.05 0.96 12.21
N VAL A 622 -4.84 0.33 13.08
CA VAL A 622 -6.23 -0.04 12.75
C VAL A 622 -7.14 1.19 12.60
N PHE A 623 -6.91 2.24 13.39
CA PHE A 623 -7.57 3.54 13.23
C PHE A 623 -7.22 4.16 11.86
N HIS A 624 -5.93 4.22 11.52
CA HIS A 624 -5.47 4.75 10.23
C HIS A 624 -6.01 3.96 9.02
N ALA A 625 -6.02 2.62 9.09
CA ALA A 625 -6.59 1.77 8.05
C ALA A 625 -8.10 2.00 7.85
N SER A 626 -8.83 2.21 8.96
CA SER A 626 -10.26 2.54 8.92
C SER A 626 -10.51 3.94 8.35
N LEU A 627 -9.72 4.93 8.75
CA LEU A 627 -9.82 6.31 8.26
C LEU A 627 -9.51 6.41 6.75
N ALA A 628 -8.57 5.59 6.26
CA ALA A 628 -8.22 5.51 4.84
C ALA A 628 -9.28 4.81 3.97
N ASN A 629 -10.32 4.20 4.56
CA ASN A 629 -11.37 3.43 3.88
C ASN A 629 -10.80 2.43 2.84
N SER A 630 -9.69 1.77 3.18
CA SER A 630 -9.00 0.90 2.21
C SER A 630 -9.87 -0.32 1.87
N PRO A 631 -10.09 -0.66 0.58
CA PRO A 631 -11.01 -1.76 0.21
C PRO A 631 -10.65 -3.15 0.75
N GLY A 632 -9.39 -3.34 1.17
CA GLY A 632 -8.87 -4.55 1.83
C GLY A 632 -8.98 -4.56 3.36
N TRP A 633 -9.52 -3.50 3.97
CA TRP A 633 -9.81 -3.42 5.40
C TRP A 633 -11.34 -3.50 5.62
N ARG A 634 -11.81 -4.68 6.01
CA ARG A 634 -13.21 -5.03 6.27
C ARG A 634 -13.33 -5.86 7.56
N PRO A 635 -13.02 -5.30 8.73
CA PRO A 635 -13.12 -6.02 9.99
C PRO A 635 -14.58 -6.43 10.26
N SER A 636 -14.83 -7.73 10.48
CA SER A 636 -16.17 -8.26 10.78
C SER A 636 -16.47 -8.36 12.28
N PHE A 637 -15.54 -7.92 13.14
CA PHE A 637 -15.70 -7.96 14.59
C PHE A 637 -16.71 -6.91 15.11
N LYS A 638 -17.83 -7.40 15.67
CA LYS A 638 -19.00 -6.58 16.09
C LYS A 638 -18.71 -5.46 17.09
N TYR A 639 -17.70 -5.62 17.97
CA TYR A 639 -17.36 -4.62 19.00
C TYR A 639 -16.20 -3.71 18.59
N TYR A 640 -15.79 -3.73 17.32
CA TYR A 640 -14.77 -2.81 16.81
C TYR A 640 -15.33 -1.41 16.55
N ASN A 641 -14.59 -0.37 16.95
CA ASN A 641 -14.86 1.02 16.59
C ASN A 641 -13.52 1.78 16.48
N MET A 642 -13.30 2.48 15.36
CA MET A 642 -12.05 3.20 15.09
C MET A 642 -11.69 4.23 16.17
N TRP A 643 -12.69 4.88 16.77
CA TRP A 643 -12.48 5.91 17.80
C TRP A 643 -12.02 5.33 19.14
N VAL A 644 -12.47 4.11 19.46
CA VAL A 644 -12.01 3.37 20.65
C VAL A 644 -10.54 2.97 20.47
N SER A 645 -10.15 2.53 19.28
CA SER A 645 -8.74 2.28 18.97
C SER A 645 -7.90 3.55 19.03
N LEU A 646 -8.37 4.70 18.52
CA LEU A 646 -7.66 5.98 18.67
C LEU A 646 -7.48 6.36 20.15
N ALA A 647 -8.54 6.25 20.95
CA ALA A 647 -8.46 6.52 22.40
C ALA A 647 -7.45 5.61 23.10
N GLY A 648 -7.41 4.31 22.74
CA GLY A 648 -6.41 3.37 23.24
C GLY A 648 -4.97 3.74 22.82
N ALA A 649 -4.76 4.20 21.59
CA ALA A 649 -3.44 4.65 21.13
C ALA A 649 -2.94 5.88 21.89
N VAL A 650 -3.81 6.87 22.11
CA VAL A 650 -3.51 8.06 22.91
C VAL A 650 -3.24 7.69 24.37
N LEU A 651 -4.08 6.82 24.96
CA LEU A 651 -3.91 6.35 26.35
C LEU A 651 -2.57 5.64 26.54
N CYS A 652 -2.21 4.71 25.65
CA CYS A 652 -0.90 4.05 25.70
C CYS A 652 0.26 5.05 25.62
N CYS A 653 0.17 6.03 24.71
CA CYS A 653 1.22 7.03 24.52
C CYS A 653 1.37 7.95 25.75
N VAL A 654 0.27 8.45 26.31
CA VAL A 654 0.27 9.29 27.52
C VAL A 654 0.85 8.53 28.71
N VAL A 655 0.38 7.30 28.96
CA VAL A 655 0.88 6.45 30.06
C VAL A 655 2.39 6.18 29.89
N MET A 656 2.85 5.91 28.67
CA MET A 656 4.27 5.70 28.36
C MET A 656 5.13 6.94 28.70
N PHE A 657 4.68 8.14 28.33
CA PHE A 657 5.36 9.39 28.68
C PHE A 657 5.37 9.69 30.19
N VAL A 658 4.30 9.34 30.91
CA VAL A 658 4.21 9.55 32.37
C VAL A 658 5.09 8.57 33.15
N ILE A 659 5.28 7.34 32.68
CA ILE A 659 6.23 6.38 33.26
C ILE A 659 7.67 6.88 33.12
N ASN A 660 8.10 7.18 31.88
CA ASN A 660 9.44 7.68 31.61
C ASN A 660 9.47 8.45 30.29
N TRP A 661 9.49 9.78 30.39
CA TRP A 661 9.38 10.68 29.23
C TRP A 661 10.54 10.55 28.23
N TRP A 662 11.78 10.32 28.69
CA TRP A 662 12.95 10.25 27.80
C TRP A 662 13.02 8.90 27.09
N ALA A 663 12.68 7.81 27.78
CA ALA A 663 12.58 6.49 27.18
C ALA A 663 11.39 6.40 26.21
N ALA A 664 10.26 7.04 26.53
CA ALA A 664 9.11 7.16 25.64
C ALA A 664 9.45 7.96 24.36
N LEU A 665 10.15 9.09 24.51
CA LEU A 665 10.61 9.90 23.38
C LEU A 665 11.57 9.12 22.48
N LEU A 666 12.56 8.42 23.06
CA LEU A 666 13.51 7.60 22.32
C LEU A 666 12.80 6.48 21.52
N THR A 667 11.89 5.74 22.16
CA THR A 667 11.11 4.68 21.48
C THR A 667 10.28 5.24 20.34
N ASN A 668 9.60 6.38 20.53
CA ASN A 668 8.81 7.05 19.48
C ASN A 668 9.69 7.52 18.31
N VAL A 669 10.88 8.06 18.56
CA VAL A 669 11.84 8.47 17.52
C VAL A 669 12.36 7.25 16.73
N ILE A 670 12.65 6.13 17.39
CA ILE A 670 13.05 4.88 16.72
C ILE A 670 11.92 4.37 15.83
N VAL A 671 10.70 4.30 16.35
CA VAL A 671 9.49 3.88 15.62
C VAL A 671 9.22 4.76 14.40
N LEU A 672 9.28 6.09 14.56
CA LEU A 672 9.08 7.03 13.46
C LEU A 672 10.19 6.89 12.40
N SER A 673 11.43 6.68 12.82
CA SER A 673 12.57 6.46 11.91
C SER A 673 12.41 5.16 11.11
N LEU A 674 11.95 4.08 11.75
CA LEU A 674 11.64 2.81 11.09
C LEU A 674 10.49 2.96 10.09
N TYR A 675 9.42 3.67 10.46
CA TYR A 675 8.27 3.94 9.58
C TYR A 675 8.69 4.77 8.35
N ILE A 676 9.46 5.86 8.55
CA ILE A 676 9.97 6.70 7.46
C ILE A 676 10.93 5.91 6.56
N TYR A 677 11.80 5.06 7.12
CA TYR A 677 12.72 4.23 6.36
C TYR A 677 11.97 3.28 5.39
N VAL A 678 10.94 2.58 5.88
CA VAL A 678 10.14 1.67 5.02
C VAL A 678 9.35 2.47 3.99
N SER A 679 8.76 3.61 4.39
CA SER A 679 8.01 4.51 3.50
C SER A 679 8.86 5.09 2.36
N TYR A 680 10.13 5.38 2.62
CA TYR A 680 11.08 5.90 1.61
C TYR A 680 11.62 4.78 0.71
N LYS A 681 11.99 3.62 1.29
CA LYS A 681 12.54 2.49 0.53
C LYS A 681 11.54 1.86 -0.43
N LYS A 682 10.23 1.89 -0.11
CA LYS A 682 9.13 1.28 -0.89
C LYS A 682 9.49 -0.12 -1.42
N PRO A 683 9.70 -1.11 -0.53
CA PRO A 683 10.05 -2.46 -0.95
C PRO A 683 8.97 -3.04 -1.88
N ASP A 684 9.37 -3.82 -2.90
CA ASP A 684 8.52 -4.42 -3.95
C ASP A 684 7.61 -5.54 -3.42
N VAL A 685 6.75 -5.18 -2.48
CA VAL A 685 6.02 -6.09 -1.60
C VAL A 685 4.52 -5.79 -1.75
N ASN A 686 3.87 -6.58 -2.60
CA ASN A 686 2.49 -6.36 -3.09
C ASN A 686 1.40 -6.73 -2.06
N TRP A 687 1.48 -6.23 -0.83
CA TRP A 687 0.46 -6.50 0.21
C TRP A 687 -0.69 -5.50 0.21
N GLY A 688 -0.58 -4.41 -0.56
CA GLY A 688 -1.49 -3.28 -0.52
C GLY A 688 -1.32 -2.48 0.77
N SER A 689 -0.74 -1.28 0.68
CA SER A 689 -0.65 -0.42 1.87
C SER A 689 -1.90 0.44 2.05
N SER A 690 -2.26 0.70 3.31
CA SER A 690 -3.19 1.77 3.67
C SER A 690 -2.73 3.14 3.14
N THR A 691 -1.41 3.37 3.02
CA THR A 691 -0.86 4.60 2.40
C THR A 691 -1.17 4.67 0.91
N GLN A 692 -1.06 3.56 0.17
CA GLN A 692 -1.40 3.48 -1.26
C GLN A 692 -2.90 3.73 -1.49
N ALA A 693 -3.76 3.09 -0.69
CA ALA A 693 -5.21 3.32 -0.74
C ALA A 693 -5.57 4.79 -0.47
N LEU A 694 -4.94 5.41 0.53
CA LEU A 694 -5.11 6.83 0.83
C LEU A 694 -4.66 7.72 -0.34
N THR A 695 -3.50 7.44 -0.98
CA THR A 695 -3.06 8.22 -2.15
C THR A 695 -4.02 8.11 -3.34
N TYR A 696 -4.65 6.94 -3.55
CA TYR A 696 -5.68 6.78 -4.58
C TYR A 696 -6.92 7.61 -4.25
N HIS A 697 -7.42 7.55 -3.01
CA HIS A 697 -8.58 8.32 -2.57
C HIS A 697 -8.34 9.84 -2.63
N GLN A 698 -7.14 10.30 -2.25
CA GLN A 698 -6.70 11.69 -2.41
C GLN A 698 -6.64 12.10 -3.89
N ALA A 699 -6.02 11.29 -4.75
CA ALA A 699 -5.93 11.57 -6.18
C ALA A 699 -7.32 11.66 -6.85
N LEU A 700 -8.25 10.76 -6.50
CA LEU A 700 -9.63 10.80 -6.95
C LEU A 700 -10.36 12.06 -6.46
N THR A 701 -10.28 12.35 -5.16
CA THR A 701 -10.94 13.52 -4.54
C THR A 701 -10.42 14.82 -5.14
N HIS A 702 -9.11 14.98 -5.30
CA HIS A 702 -8.52 16.17 -5.93
C HIS A 702 -8.86 16.27 -7.42
N SER A 703 -8.97 15.15 -8.14
CA SER A 703 -9.41 15.16 -9.54
C SER A 703 -10.87 15.60 -9.68
N LEU A 704 -11.75 15.15 -8.78
CA LEU A 704 -13.16 15.57 -8.71
C LEU A 704 -13.29 17.06 -8.32
N GLN A 705 -12.54 17.52 -7.31
CA GLN A 705 -12.47 18.94 -6.93
C GLN A 705 -12.02 19.82 -8.11
N LEU A 706 -11.02 19.37 -8.88
CA LEU A 706 -10.55 20.09 -10.07
C LEU A 706 -11.64 20.21 -11.15
N CYS A 707 -12.55 19.23 -11.26
CA CYS A 707 -13.66 19.30 -12.21
C CYS A 707 -14.64 20.45 -11.93
N GLY A 708 -14.82 20.83 -10.66
CA GLY A 708 -15.67 21.96 -10.26
C GLY A 708 -15.10 23.35 -10.56
N VAL A 709 -13.86 23.45 -11.07
CA VAL A 709 -13.22 24.73 -11.38
C VAL A 709 -13.60 25.20 -12.79
N ALA A 710 -13.93 26.49 -12.93
CA ALA A 710 -14.21 27.13 -14.21
C ALA A 710 -12.92 27.38 -15.03
N ASP A 711 -13.04 27.30 -16.35
CA ASP A 711 -11.92 27.54 -17.27
C ASP A 711 -11.58 29.03 -17.33
N HIS A 712 -10.29 29.37 -17.19
CA HIS A 712 -9.83 30.75 -17.24
C HIS A 712 -8.43 30.83 -17.86
N VAL A 713 -8.15 31.89 -18.63
CA VAL A 713 -6.85 32.04 -19.34
C VAL A 713 -5.65 31.92 -18.38
N LYS A 714 -5.78 32.45 -17.15
CA LYS A 714 -4.76 32.35 -16.07
C LYS A 714 -4.46 30.90 -15.63
N THR A 715 -5.44 30.00 -15.68
CA THR A 715 -5.30 28.59 -15.30
C THR A 715 -4.85 27.71 -16.46
N PHE A 716 -4.80 28.23 -17.70
CA PHE A 716 -4.31 27.50 -18.86
C PHE A 716 -2.92 26.90 -18.61
N ARG A 717 -2.75 25.62 -18.96
CA ARG A 717 -1.46 24.91 -18.98
C ARG A 717 -1.39 24.10 -20.27
N PRO A 718 -0.23 23.97 -20.93
CA PRO A 718 -0.09 23.04 -22.04
C PRO A 718 -0.23 21.62 -21.50
N GLN A 719 -1.28 20.92 -21.94
CA GLN A 719 -1.56 19.52 -21.61
C GLN A 719 -1.34 18.72 -22.89
N CYS A 720 -0.21 18.02 -22.99
CA CYS A 720 0.25 17.49 -24.27
C CYS A 720 -0.04 15.99 -24.43
N LEU A 721 -0.74 15.64 -25.51
CA LEU A 721 -0.77 14.28 -26.07
C LEU A 721 0.38 14.18 -27.07
N VAL A 722 1.35 13.31 -26.82
CA VAL A 722 2.57 13.17 -27.61
C VAL A 722 2.55 11.83 -28.31
N MET A 723 2.54 11.83 -29.64
CA MET A 723 2.54 10.61 -30.46
C MET A 723 3.97 10.06 -30.58
N THR A 724 4.48 9.52 -29.47
CA THR A 724 5.81 8.92 -29.38
C THR A 724 5.90 7.56 -30.07
N GLY A 725 4.79 6.85 -30.21
CA GLY A 725 4.83 5.40 -30.35
C GLY A 725 5.36 4.78 -29.06
N ALA A 726 6.09 3.67 -29.15
CA ALA A 726 6.82 3.12 -28.02
C ALA A 726 7.79 4.20 -27.43
N PRO A 727 7.74 4.53 -26.12
CA PRO A 727 8.46 5.69 -25.56
C PRO A 727 9.99 5.65 -25.69
N ASN A 728 10.55 4.45 -25.85
CA ASN A 728 11.96 4.20 -26.13
C ASN A 728 12.39 4.53 -27.57
N SER A 729 11.45 4.54 -28.54
CA SER A 729 11.77 4.71 -29.97
C SER A 729 11.92 6.16 -30.43
N ARG A 730 11.39 7.14 -29.68
CA ARG A 730 11.45 8.58 -30.05
C ARG A 730 11.85 9.49 -28.87
N PRO A 731 13.03 9.29 -28.27
CA PRO A 731 13.42 9.99 -27.04
C PRO A 731 13.57 11.50 -27.23
N ALA A 732 13.97 12.02 -28.40
CA ALA A 732 14.09 13.47 -28.61
C ALA A 732 12.74 14.19 -28.43
N LEU A 733 11.67 13.64 -29.00
CA LEU A 733 10.31 14.18 -28.88
C LEU A 733 9.85 14.19 -27.41
N LEU A 734 10.04 13.05 -26.71
CA LEU A 734 9.73 12.91 -25.29
C LEU A 734 10.50 13.93 -24.43
N ASN A 735 11.81 14.08 -24.65
CA ASN A 735 12.67 14.98 -23.88
C ASN A 735 12.34 16.47 -24.12
N LEU A 736 11.96 16.85 -25.35
CA LEU A 736 11.58 18.22 -25.66
C LEU A 736 10.23 18.59 -25.05
N VAL A 737 9.21 17.72 -25.15
CA VAL A 737 7.90 18.00 -24.54
C VAL A 737 8.00 18.02 -23.02
N HIS A 738 8.74 17.09 -22.42
CA HIS A 738 9.04 17.11 -20.98
C HIS A 738 9.73 18.43 -20.56
N ALA A 739 10.48 19.09 -21.44
CA ALA A 739 11.11 20.36 -21.10
C ALA A 739 10.07 21.44 -20.72
N PHE A 740 8.96 21.59 -21.46
CA PHE A 740 7.97 22.63 -21.15
C PHE A 740 6.81 22.15 -20.24
N THR A 741 6.46 20.86 -20.25
CA THR A 741 5.39 20.32 -19.38
C THR A 741 5.85 20.07 -17.93
N LYS A 742 7.14 19.83 -17.67
CA LYS A 742 7.66 19.43 -16.35
C LYS A 742 7.28 20.39 -15.21
N ASN A 743 6.48 19.85 -14.28
CA ASN A 743 5.89 20.54 -13.12
C ASN A 743 4.98 21.73 -13.50
N VAL A 744 4.44 21.77 -14.72
CA VAL A 744 3.59 22.85 -15.23
C VAL A 744 2.26 22.32 -15.77
N GLY A 745 2.29 21.24 -16.56
CA GLY A 745 1.13 20.67 -17.22
C GLY A 745 1.17 19.15 -17.32
N LEU A 746 0.13 18.59 -17.94
CA LEU A 746 -0.02 17.16 -18.17
C LEU A 746 0.81 16.72 -19.40
N MET A 747 1.35 15.52 -19.37
CA MET A 747 1.99 14.88 -20.52
C MET A 747 1.52 13.44 -20.63
N VAL A 748 0.96 13.09 -21.79
CA VAL A 748 0.45 11.76 -22.14
C VAL A 748 1.20 11.28 -23.38
N CYS A 749 1.76 10.08 -23.34
CA CYS A 749 2.47 9.45 -24.44
C CYS A 749 1.53 8.46 -25.13
N GLY A 750 1.06 8.82 -26.32
CA GLY A 750 0.20 8.00 -27.16
C GLY A 750 0.99 7.02 -28.01
N HIS A 751 0.56 5.76 -28.03
CA HIS A 751 1.04 4.73 -28.95
C HIS A 751 -0.13 4.03 -29.62
N VAL A 752 -0.19 4.09 -30.94
CA VAL A 752 -1.13 3.29 -31.75
C VAL A 752 -0.41 2.03 -32.21
N SER A 753 -0.83 0.87 -31.71
CA SER A 753 -0.39 -0.44 -32.21
C SER A 753 -1.29 -0.86 -33.37
N ARG A 754 -0.68 -1.21 -34.51
CA ARG A 754 -1.37 -1.83 -35.66
C ARG A 754 -1.61 -3.35 -35.49
N ARG A 755 -1.16 -3.96 -34.39
CA ARG A 755 -1.29 -5.42 -34.14
C ARG A 755 -2.28 -5.70 -33.00
N PRO A 756 -3.28 -6.58 -33.20
CA PRO A 756 -4.30 -6.90 -32.20
C PRO A 756 -3.84 -7.98 -31.22
N ASN A 757 -2.80 -7.71 -30.41
CA ASN A 757 -2.45 -8.57 -29.28
C ASN A 757 -2.80 -7.91 -27.93
N PHE A 758 -4.04 -8.14 -27.48
CA PHE A 758 -4.58 -7.49 -26.28
C PHE A 758 -3.92 -7.97 -24.97
N LYS A 759 -3.43 -9.21 -24.92
CA LYS A 759 -2.76 -9.77 -23.73
C LYS A 759 -1.41 -9.10 -23.47
N GLU A 760 -0.60 -8.96 -24.52
CA GLU A 760 0.70 -8.27 -24.44
C GLU A 760 0.56 -6.77 -24.13
N LEU A 761 -0.51 -6.11 -24.62
CA LEU A 761 -0.73 -4.68 -24.45
C LEU A 761 -0.71 -4.22 -22.99
N ASN A 762 -1.29 -5.02 -22.08
CA ASN A 762 -1.31 -4.71 -20.64
C ASN A 762 0.08 -4.88 -20.00
N SER A 763 0.82 -5.93 -20.34
CA SER A 763 2.20 -6.11 -19.86
C SER A 763 3.12 -5.01 -20.37
N ASP A 764 3.00 -4.62 -21.64
CA ASP A 764 3.79 -3.55 -22.24
C ASP A 764 3.41 -2.17 -21.69
N MET A 765 2.12 -1.92 -21.40
CA MET A 765 1.70 -0.69 -20.72
C MET A 765 2.42 -0.51 -19.39
N VAL A 766 2.47 -1.55 -18.56
CA VAL A 766 3.17 -1.50 -17.27
C VAL A 766 4.69 -1.42 -17.47
N ARG A 767 5.26 -2.13 -18.45
CA ARG A 767 6.70 -2.09 -18.79
C ARG A 767 7.15 -0.69 -19.21
N TYR A 768 6.44 -0.06 -20.15
CA TYR A 768 6.77 1.28 -20.64
C TYR A 768 6.48 2.37 -19.60
N GLN A 769 5.44 2.22 -18.77
CA GLN A 769 5.21 3.14 -17.66
C GLN A 769 6.34 3.08 -16.61
N ARG A 770 6.85 1.88 -16.26
CA ARG A 770 8.05 1.75 -15.41
C ARG A 770 9.28 2.39 -16.06
N TRP A 771 9.49 2.20 -17.37
CA TRP A 771 10.60 2.81 -18.10
C TRP A 771 10.55 4.35 -18.06
N LEU A 772 9.37 4.95 -18.24
CA LEU A 772 9.17 6.40 -18.11
C LEU A 772 9.50 6.91 -16.70
N LEU A 773 9.05 6.18 -15.66
CA LEU A 773 9.32 6.51 -14.26
C LEU A 773 10.82 6.43 -13.93
N ASN A 774 11.50 5.36 -14.33
CA ASN A 774 12.95 5.18 -14.14
C ASN A 774 13.75 6.30 -14.81
N ASN A 775 13.30 6.76 -15.98
CA ASN A 775 13.90 7.88 -16.72
C ASN A 775 13.50 9.27 -16.19
N ASN A 776 12.85 9.37 -15.02
CA ASN A 776 12.38 10.62 -14.42
C ASN A 776 11.49 11.47 -15.35
N SER A 777 10.75 10.81 -16.25
CA SER A 777 9.81 11.43 -17.18
C SER A 777 8.42 11.43 -16.54
N LYS A 778 7.89 12.62 -16.26
CA LYS A 778 6.58 12.80 -15.62
C LYS A 778 5.49 12.75 -16.70
N ALA A 779 5.27 11.56 -17.24
CA ALA A 779 4.27 11.30 -18.28
C ALA A 779 3.49 10.01 -18.00
N PHE A 780 2.24 9.99 -18.46
CA PHE A 780 1.41 8.78 -18.50
C PHE A 780 1.53 8.13 -19.88
N TYR A 781 1.50 6.81 -19.94
CA TYR A 781 1.52 6.05 -21.20
C TYR A 781 0.12 5.50 -21.51
N THR A 782 -0.38 5.76 -22.72
CA THR A 782 -1.70 5.31 -23.19
C THR A 782 -1.56 4.62 -24.54
N PRO A 783 -1.49 3.27 -24.56
CA PRO A 783 -1.54 2.50 -25.78
C PRO A 783 -2.98 2.33 -26.25
N VAL A 784 -3.19 2.31 -27.57
CA VAL A 784 -4.45 1.94 -28.23
C VAL A 784 -4.15 1.00 -29.40
N VAL A 785 -5.11 0.16 -29.75
CA VAL A 785 -5.04 -0.72 -30.93
C VAL A 785 -6.01 -0.16 -31.97
N ALA A 786 -5.52 0.04 -33.20
CA ALA A 786 -6.32 0.44 -34.36
C ALA A 786 -5.59 0.03 -35.63
N GLU A 787 -6.34 -0.17 -36.72
CA GLU A 787 -5.77 -0.51 -38.03
C GLU A 787 -4.90 0.65 -38.55
N ASP A 788 -5.44 1.88 -38.46
CA ASP A 788 -4.80 3.10 -38.89
C ASP A 788 -4.33 4.01 -37.74
N LEU A 789 -3.23 4.72 -38.00
CA LEU A 789 -2.70 5.76 -37.11
C LEU A 789 -3.74 6.87 -36.86
N ARG A 790 -4.52 7.24 -37.88
CA ARG A 790 -5.56 8.27 -37.78
C ARG A 790 -6.64 7.87 -36.79
N GLN A 791 -7.27 6.71 -36.99
CA GLN A 791 -8.35 6.20 -36.14
C GLN A 791 -7.89 6.01 -34.69
N GLY A 792 -6.73 5.39 -34.47
CA GLY A 792 -6.16 5.25 -33.12
C GLY A 792 -5.86 6.59 -32.45
N THR A 793 -5.43 7.60 -33.22
CA THR A 793 -5.22 8.96 -32.68
C THR A 793 -6.54 9.66 -32.37
N GLN A 794 -7.61 9.45 -33.15
CA GLN A 794 -8.95 9.97 -32.84
C GLN A 794 -9.47 9.44 -31.49
N TYR A 795 -9.29 8.14 -31.21
CA TYR A 795 -9.61 7.56 -29.90
C TYR A 795 -8.85 8.26 -28.76
N LEU A 796 -7.55 8.52 -28.94
CA LEU A 796 -6.75 9.24 -27.95
C LEU A 796 -7.19 10.71 -27.79
N LEU A 797 -7.52 11.41 -28.89
CA LEU A 797 -7.98 12.80 -28.83
C LEU A 797 -9.31 12.94 -28.06
N GLN A 798 -10.24 12.00 -28.22
CA GLN A 798 -11.55 12.06 -27.57
C GLN A 798 -11.54 11.53 -26.12
N ALA A 799 -10.85 10.41 -25.88
CA ALA A 799 -10.98 9.63 -24.65
C ALA A 799 -9.80 9.75 -23.66
N SER A 800 -8.67 10.35 -24.03
CA SER A 800 -7.52 10.41 -23.11
C SER A 800 -7.70 11.44 -21.98
N GLY A 801 -7.30 11.04 -20.77
CA GLY A 801 -7.36 11.87 -19.56
C GLY A 801 -8.64 11.70 -18.73
N LEU A 802 -8.70 12.39 -17.58
CA LEU A 802 -9.78 12.29 -16.60
C LEU A 802 -10.29 13.68 -16.20
N GLY A 803 -11.58 13.95 -16.39
CA GLY A 803 -12.17 15.24 -16.00
C GLY A 803 -11.49 16.43 -16.70
N ARG A 804 -10.86 17.31 -15.91
CA ARG A 804 -10.03 18.44 -16.40
C ARG A 804 -8.58 18.06 -16.72
N LEU A 805 -8.12 16.87 -16.34
CA LEU A 805 -6.80 16.33 -16.68
C LEU A 805 -6.85 15.63 -18.05
N LYS A 806 -7.23 16.37 -19.09
CA LYS A 806 -7.22 15.94 -20.50
C LYS A 806 -6.11 16.69 -21.26
N PRO A 807 -5.57 16.14 -22.37
CA PRO A 807 -4.71 16.92 -23.25
C PRO A 807 -5.52 18.00 -23.98
N ASN A 808 -4.86 19.10 -24.33
CA ASN A 808 -5.37 20.21 -25.15
C ASN A 808 -4.45 20.54 -26.34
N THR A 809 -3.28 19.89 -26.43
CA THR A 809 -2.29 20.09 -27.47
C THR A 809 -1.80 18.72 -27.97
N LEU A 810 -1.94 18.45 -29.27
CA LEU A 810 -1.38 17.29 -29.94
C LEU A 810 0.06 17.60 -30.40
N VAL A 811 1.00 16.72 -30.06
CA VAL A 811 2.42 16.84 -30.44
C VAL A 811 2.85 15.64 -31.28
N LEU A 812 3.33 15.92 -32.49
CA LEU A 812 3.74 14.95 -33.50
C LEU A 812 5.22 15.08 -33.85
N GLY A 813 5.82 13.98 -34.29
CA GLY A 813 7.06 14.02 -35.06
C GLY A 813 6.75 14.21 -36.55
N PHE A 814 7.58 14.97 -37.25
CA PHE A 814 7.50 15.11 -38.71
C PHE A 814 7.83 13.80 -39.44
N LYS A 815 7.02 13.39 -40.42
CA LYS A 815 7.28 12.22 -41.30
C LYS A 815 8.31 12.59 -42.38
N ASN A 816 9.59 12.32 -42.13
CA ASN A 816 10.68 12.64 -43.06
C ASN A 816 10.65 11.77 -44.34
N ASP A 817 10.06 10.58 -44.26
CA ASP A 817 9.99 9.52 -45.28
C ASP A 817 8.78 9.65 -46.23
N TRP A 818 8.02 10.74 -46.17
CA TRP A 818 6.75 10.92 -46.89
C TRP A 818 6.83 10.82 -48.42
N MET A 819 8.00 11.07 -49.02
CA MET A 819 8.22 10.90 -50.47
C MET A 819 8.51 9.45 -50.89
N ASN A 820 8.95 8.60 -49.95
CA ASN A 820 9.34 7.20 -50.21
C ASN A 820 8.30 6.19 -49.73
N SER A 821 7.36 6.62 -48.88
CA SER A 821 6.29 5.80 -48.31
C SER A 821 5.02 5.86 -49.16
N ASP A 822 4.06 4.97 -48.91
CA ASP A 822 2.74 5.03 -49.53
C ASP A 822 2.06 6.37 -49.21
N MET A 823 1.52 7.01 -50.25
CA MET A 823 0.92 8.34 -50.14
C MET A 823 -0.38 8.32 -49.32
N LYS A 824 -1.02 7.15 -49.19
CA LYS A 824 -2.11 6.93 -48.24
C LYS A 824 -1.69 7.24 -46.81
N GLU A 825 -0.50 6.82 -46.37
CA GLU A 825 -0.01 7.16 -45.03
C GLU A 825 0.17 8.68 -44.84
N THR A 826 0.68 9.38 -45.86
CA THR A 826 0.82 10.85 -45.85
C THR A 826 -0.55 11.52 -45.75
N GLU A 827 -1.56 11.01 -46.45
CA GLU A 827 -2.94 11.49 -46.32
C GLU A 827 -3.48 11.26 -44.89
N THR A 828 -3.26 10.09 -44.28
CA THR A 828 -3.68 9.84 -42.89
C THR A 828 -3.00 10.81 -41.90
N TYR A 829 -1.73 11.16 -42.13
CA TYR A 829 -0.97 12.08 -41.28
C TYR A 829 -1.49 13.53 -41.38
N ILE A 830 -1.80 14.00 -42.59
CA ILE A 830 -2.40 15.33 -42.79
C ILE A 830 -3.83 15.39 -42.26
N ASN A 831 -4.65 14.36 -42.52
CA ASN A 831 -6.01 14.28 -42.01
C ASN A 831 -6.05 14.21 -40.47
N LEU A 832 -5.09 13.55 -39.83
CA LEU A 832 -4.91 13.55 -38.38
C LEU A 832 -4.63 14.96 -37.81
N ILE A 833 -3.87 15.80 -38.52
CA ILE A 833 -3.66 17.21 -38.13
C ILE A 833 -4.97 17.99 -38.28
N HIS A 834 -5.76 17.76 -39.33
CA HIS A 834 -7.08 18.37 -39.48
C HIS A 834 -8.06 17.95 -38.38
N ASP A 835 -8.14 16.65 -38.08
CA ASP A 835 -9.01 16.15 -37.01
C ASP A 835 -8.64 16.75 -35.64
N ALA A 836 -7.35 16.98 -35.37
CA ALA A 836 -6.91 17.70 -34.17
C ALA A 836 -7.44 19.15 -34.10
N PHE A 837 -7.43 19.88 -35.22
CA PHE A 837 -8.02 21.22 -35.28
C PHE A 837 -9.56 21.18 -35.17
N ASP A 838 -10.21 20.16 -35.73
CA ASP A 838 -11.66 19.97 -35.62
C ASP A 838 -12.09 19.75 -34.15
N PHE A 839 -11.27 19.09 -33.32
CA PHE A 839 -11.47 18.98 -31.86
C PHE A 839 -10.99 20.20 -31.05
N GLN A 840 -10.60 21.31 -31.68
CA GLN A 840 -10.04 22.52 -31.03
C GLN A 840 -8.75 22.26 -30.22
N TYR A 841 -7.90 21.32 -30.65
CA TYR A 841 -6.57 21.12 -30.07
C TYR A 841 -5.56 22.09 -30.69
N GLY A 842 -4.55 22.49 -29.91
CA GLY A 842 -3.32 23.00 -30.48
C GLY A 842 -2.54 21.89 -31.19
N ALA A 843 -1.91 22.18 -32.33
CA ALA A 843 -1.06 21.24 -33.05
C ALA A 843 0.41 21.68 -32.97
N VAL A 844 1.30 20.74 -32.68
CA VAL A 844 2.75 20.97 -32.59
C VAL A 844 3.49 19.87 -33.34
N ILE A 845 4.35 20.23 -34.28
CA ILE A 845 5.16 19.27 -35.06
C ILE A 845 6.64 19.57 -34.85
N LEU A 846 7.38 18.58 -34.37
CA LEU A 846 8.84 18.62 -34.24
C LEU A 846 9.50 17.99 -35.47
N ARG A 847 10.41 18.71 -36.13
CA ARG A 847 11.30 18.17 -37.16
C ARG A 847 12.76 18.28 -36.73
N LEU A 848 13.50 17.18 -36.94
CA LEU A 848 14.96 17.11 -36.88
C LEU A 848 15.50 16.76 -38.26
N ARG A 849 16.76 17.11 -38.54
CA ARG A 849 17.41 16.87 -39.85
C ARG A 849 17.51 15.37 -40.16
N GLU A 850 18.01 14.59 -39.22
CA GLU A 850 18.26 13.16 -39.36
C GLU A 850 16.99 12.31 -39.20
N GLY A 851 15.97 12.83 -38.50
CA GLY A 851 14.76 12.11 -38.14
C GLY A 851 14.59 11.95 -36.62
N LEU A 852 13.57 11.19 -36.22
CA LEU A 852 13.17 11.02 -34.81
C LEU A 852 13.13 9.58 -34.32
N ASP A 853 13.11 8.61 -35.23
CA ASP A 853 12.86 7.20 -34.93
C ASP A 853 14.16 6.40 -34.81
N ILE A 854 14.36 5.75 -33.67
CA ILE A 854 15.54 4.89 -33.37
C ILE A 854 15.17 3.41 -33.23
N SER A 855 13.96 3.01 -33.65
CA SER A 855 13.44 1.65 -33.47
C SER A 855 14.30 0.55 -34.13
N HIS A 856 14.83 0.79 -35.33
CA HIS A 856 15.69 -0.16 -36.05
C HIS A 856 17.02 -0.42 -35.33
N ILE A 857 17.57 0.59 -34.66
CA ILE A 857 18.82 0.48 -33.88
C ILE A 857 18.58 -0.33 -32.58
N GLN A 858 17.46 -0.09 -31.89
CA GLN A 858 17.15 -0.82 -30.66
C GLN A 858 16.79 -2.29 -30.90
N GLY A 859 16.25 -2.65 -32.07
CA GLY A 859 15.96 -4.04 -32.45
C GLY A 859 17.19 -4.96 -32.45
N GLN A 860 18.39 -4.42 -32.72
CA GLN A 860 19.65 -5.17 -32.64
C GLN A 860 20.18 -5.27 -31.20
N GLY A 861 20.02 -4.21 -30.39
CA GLY A 861 20.46 -4.18 -28.99
C GLY A 861 19.57 -4.98 -28.01
N ALA A 862 18.32 -5.27 -28.38
CA ALA A 862 17.37 -5.99 -27.53
C ALA A 862 17.80 -7.42 -27.18
N LYS A 863 18.66 -8.06 -28.00
CA LYS A 863 19.25 -9.38 -27.70
C LYS A 863 20.45 -9.34 -26.76
N GLN A 864 20.87 -8.15 -26.29
CA GLN A 864 22.14 -7.97 -25.58
C GLN A 864 22.01 -7.34 -24.19
N ASN A 865 20.79 -6.99 -23.75
CA ASN A 865 20.54 -6.33 -22.46
C ASN A 865 20.04 -7.26 -21.33
N ASP A 866 19.82 -8.55 -21.58
CA ASP A 866 19.45 -9.53 -20.54
C ASP A 866 20.62 -9.92 -19.61
N THR A 867 21.82 -9.36 -19.84
CA THR A 867 23.03 -9.61 -19.03
C THR A 867 23.46 -8.40 -18.20
N SER A 868 22.50 -7.72 -17.54
CA SER A 868 22.83 -6.77 -16.45
C SER A 868 21.87 -6.80 -15.26
N GLY A 869 21.93 -7.88 -14.48
CA GLY A 869 21.86 -7.77 -13.03
C GLY A 869 20.49 -7.66 -12.35
N MET A 870 19.69 -8.73 -12.43
CA MET A 870 18.90 -9.18 -11.28
C MET A 870 18.90 -10.72 -11.30
N LYS A 871 19.38 -11.37 -10.23
CA LYS A 871 19.35 -12.83 -10.12
C LYS A 871 17.96 -13.29 -9.70
N ASP A 872 17.07 -13.53 -10.66
CA ASP A 872 15.98 -14.47 -10.42
C ASP A 872 16.57 -15.88 -10.40
N VAL A 873 16.75 -16.40 -9.19
CA VAL A 873 17.19 -17.78 -8.95
C VAL A 873 15.99 -18.70 -9.16
N VAL A 874 15.67 -18.98 -10.42
CA VAL A 874 14.92 -20.17 -10.79
C VAL A 874 15.91 -21.33 -10.80
N VAL A 875 15.88 -22.16 -9.76
CA VAL A 875 16.66 -23.40 -9.72
C VAL A 875 15.93 -24.42 -10.60
N SER A 876 16.37 -24.59 -11.84
CA SER A 876 16.12 -25.82 -12.59
C SER A 876 16.90 -26.95 -11.91
N ILE A 877 16.19 -27.93 -11.37
CA ILE A 877 16.79 -29.12 -10.78
C ILE A 877 17.00 -30.12 -11.92
N ASP A 878 18.20 -30.17 -12.47
CA ASP A 878 18.59 -31.24 -13.40
C ASP A 878 19.09 -32.46 -12.61
N LEU A 879 18.35 -33.55 -12.75
CA LEU A 879 18.74 -34.89 -12.33
C LEU A 879 19.61 -35.53 -13.41
N SER A 880 20.93 -35.58 -13.20
CA SER A 880 21.80 -36.53 -13.92
C SER A 880 22.77 -37.19 -12.95
N LYS A 881 22.56 -38.49 -12.76
CA LYS A 881 23.33 -39.37 -11.87
C LYS A 881 24.60 -39.86 -12.58
N ASP A 882 25.61 -40.23 -11.81
CA ASP A 882 26.93 -40.64 -12.29
C ASP A 882 26.93 -41.86 -13.23
N SER A 883 27.88 -41.88 -14.18
CA SER A 883 28.70 -43.07 -14.45
C SER A 883 29.96 -42.72 -15.29
N ASP A 884 31.12 -43.04 -14.72
CA ASP A 884 32.29 -43.73 -15.30
C ASP A 884 32.87 -43.38 -16.68
N GLY A 885 34.21 -43.39 -16.74
CA GLY A 885 34.89 -44.21 -17.76
C GLY A 885 35.75 -43.51 -18.82
N ASP A 886 37.04 -43.41 -18.54
CA ASP A 886 38.17 -43.56 -19.48
C ASP A 886 38.23 -42.83 -20.86
N SER A 887 39.20 -41.90 -20.91
CA SER A 887 40.35 -41.94 -21.83
C SER A 887 40.40 -41.12 -23.13
N SER A 888 41.63 -40.66 -23.42
CA SER A 888 42.22 -40.24 -24.70
C SER A 888 41.98 -38.81 -25.26
N LYS A 889 42.99 -37.95 -25.04
CA LYS A 889 43.85 -37.21 -26.02
C LYS A 889 43.19 -36.68 -27.33
N LEU A 890 43.55 -35.49 -27.86
CA LEU A 890 44.93 -35.04 -28.13
C LEU A 890 45.04 -33.53 -28.48
N SER A 891 46.16 -32.89 -28.09
CA SER A 891 46.81 -31.68 -28.67
C SER A 891 46.04 -30.33 -28.70
N SER A 892 46.69 -29.17 -28.49
CA SER A 892 48.14 -28.88 -28.43
C SER A 892 48.47 -27.76 -27.41
N LYS A 893 49.67 -27.79 -26.83
CA LYS A 893 50.19 -26.83 -25.84
C LYS A 893 51.72 -26.73 -25.91
N ALA A 894 52.26 -25.54 -26.12
CA ALA A 894 53.64 -25.11 -25.81
C ALA A 894 53.66 -23.56 -25.93
N THR A 895 54.05 -22.68 -25.00
CA THR A 895 54.92 -22.68 -23.79
C THR A 895 56.35 -22.19 -24.05
N SER A 896 56.66 -21.02 -23.47
CA SER A 896 57.96 -20.48 -22.98
C SER A 896 59.22 -20.39 -23.86
N VAL A 897 59.92 -19.25 -23.76
CA VAL A 897 61.38 -19.17 -23.49
C VAL A 897 61.66 -17.96 -22.57
N GLN A 898 62.57 -18.10 -21.59
CA GLN A 898 63.17 -17.02 -20.80
C GLN A 898 64.63 -16.79 -21.24
N ASN A 899 65.21 -15.60 -21.01
CA ASN A 899 66.47 -15.42 -20.25
C ASN A 899 66.86 -13.95 -20.06
N SER A 900 67.64 -13.66 -19.00
CA SER A 900 68.11 -12.33 -18.55
C SER A 900 69.61 -12.11 -18.91
N PRO A 901 70.28 -10.97 -18.54
CA PRO A 901 70.75 -10.73 -17.16
C PRO A 901 70.80 -9.25 -16.66
N ALA A 902 71.27 -9.09 -15.41
CA ALA A 902 71.33 -7.94 -14.46
C ALA A 902 72.04 -6.62 -14.94
N VAL A 903 72.07 -5.48 -14.19
CA VAL A 903 72.83 -5.21 -12.92
C VAL A 903 72.48 -3.83 -12.25
N GLN A 904 72.63 -3.73 -10.90
CA GLN A 904 72.80 -2.54 -9.99
C GLN A 904 71.66 -1.56 -9.57
N LYS A 905 71.25 -1.63 -8.27
CA LYS A 905 71.53 -0.71 -7.11
C LYS A 905 71.59 0.84 -7.36
N ASP A 906 71.07 1.77 -6.55
CA ASP A 906 71.02 1.92 -5.06
C ASP A 906 69.93 2.93 -4.56
N ASP A 907 69.46 2.73 -3.30
CA ASP A 907 69.05 3.59 -2.16
C ASP A 907 68.29 4.96 -2.21
N GLU A 908 67.42 5.08 -1.19
CA GLU A 908 66.96 6.23 -0.35
C GLU A 908 65.98 7.38 -0.79
N ASP A 909 64.78 7.30 -0.18
CA ASP A 909 64.06 8.30 0.65
C ASP A 909 63.12 9.40 0.08
N ASP A 910 62.14 9.72 0.94
CA ASP A 910 61.31 10.93 1.12
C ASP A 910 59.98 11.15 0.32
N GLY A 911 58.98 11.70 1.03
CA GLY A 911 57.94 12.56 0.42
C GLY A 911 56.47 12.09 0.28
N LYS A 912 55.67 12.29 1.33
CA LYS A 912 54.17 12.20 1.40
C LYS A 912 53.39 12.75 0.17
N ALA A 913 52.30 12.07 -0.22
CA ALA A 913 51.14 12.68 -0.92
C ALA A 913 49.80 11.92 -0.67
N PRO A 914 48.63 12.60 -0.63
CA PRO A 914 47.32 11.96 -0.41
C PRO A 914 46.64 11.51 -1.71
N THR A 915 46.05 10.32 -1.73
CA THR A 915 45.44 9.70 -2.91
C THR A 915 43.94 9.98 -3.07
N GLN A 916 43.56 10.56 -4.20
CA GLN A 916 42.19 10.45 -4.75
C GLN A 916 42.00 9.06 -5.40
N PRO A 917 40.80 8.44 -5.34
CA PRO A 917 40.51 7.23 -6.08
C PRO A 917 40.09 7.55 -7.53
N LEU A 918 41.00 7.36 -8.48
CA LEU A 918 40.73 7.40 -9.91
C LEU A 918 40.13 6.07 -10.39
N LEU A 919 38.90 6.10 -10.91
CA LEU A 919 38.26 4.94 -11.55
C LEU A 919 39.00 4.57 -12.84
N LYS A 920 39.69 3.42 -12.84
CA LYS A 920 40.19 2.78 -14.06
C LYS A 920 39.03 2.22 -14.89
N LYS A 921 39.10 2.46 -16.19
CA LYS A 921 38.11 2.05 -17.20
C LYS A 921 38.73 0.92 -18.04
N ASP A 922 38.27 -0.31 -17.84
CA ASP A 922 38.78 -1.46 -18.60
C ASP A 922 37.89 -1.85 -19.79
N LYS A 923 38.52 -1.77 -20.98
CA LYS A 923 38.40 -2.61 -22.18
C LYS A 923 37.02 -3.15 -22.62
N THR A 924 36.42 -2.38 -23.53
CA THR A 924 35.78 -2.81 -24.81
C THR A 924 35.63 -4.31 -25.09
N SER A 925 34.38 -4.74 -25.25
CA SER A 925 33.95 -5.83 -26.16
C SER A 925 33.77 -5.27 -27.60
N PRO A 926 33.72 -6.11 -28.65
CA PRO A 926 33.68 -5.65 -30.03
C PRO A 926 32.26 -5.26 -30.46
N THR A 927 31.91 -3.98 -30.34
CA THR A 927 30.78 -3.41 -31.09
C THR A 927 31.12 -3.37 -32.57
N MET A 928 30.27 -3.96 -33.43
CA MET A 928 30.26 -3.62 -34.85
C MET A 928 30.10 -2.09 -34.98
N PRO A 929 30.84 -1.42 -35.88
CA PRO A 929 30.68 0.01 -36.08
C PRO A 929 29.29 0.29 -36.67
N LEU A 930 28.47 1.05 -35.94
CA LEU A 930 27.21 1.56 -36.51
C LEU A 930 27.49 2.41 -37.74
N ASN A 931 26.54 2.44 -38.67
CA ASN A 931 26.58 3.34 -39.80
C ASN A 931 26.65 4.80 -39.32
N VAL A 932 27.39 5.65 -40.03
CA VAL A 932 27.56 7.08 -39.69
C VAL A 932 26.21 7.82 -39.64
N ALA A 933 25.23 7.37 -40.43
CA ALA A 933 23.86 7.88 -40.38
C ALA A 933 23.16 7.52 -39.04
N ASP A 934 23.26 6.27 -38.60
CA ASP A 934 22.66 5.78 -37.35
C ASP A 934 23.32 6.42 -36.12
N GLN A 935 24.63 6.64 -36.17
CA GLN A 935 25.34 7.35 -35.11
C GLN A 935 24.86 8.82 -34.99
N LYS A 936 24.75 9.55 -36.11
CA LYS A 936 24.23 10.92 -36.12
C LYS A 936 22.78 10.99 -35.62
N LEU A 937 21.95 10.04 -36.04
CA LEU A 937 20.55 9.93 -35.63
C LEU A 937 20.44 9.62 -34.12
N LEU A 938 21.30 8.75 -33.57
CA LEU A 938 21.36 8.48 -32.13
C LEU A 938 21.85 9.70 -31.34
N GLU A 939 22.85 10.43 -31.82
CA GLU A 939 23.33 11.69 -31.22
C GLU A 939 22.25 12.78 -31.23
N ALA A 940 21.56 12.96 -32.36
CA ALA A 940 20.41 13.87 -32.50
C ALA A 940 19.24 13.48 -31.58
N SER A 941 18.99 12.18 -31.38
CA SER A 941 17.94 11.67 -30.48
C SER A 941 18.18 12.07 -29.00
N GLN A 942 19.44 12.27 -28.62
CA GLN A 942 19.86 12.59 -27.25
C GLN A 942 20.14 14.10 -27.03
N GLN A 943 20.06 14.95 -28.05
CA GLN A 943 20.49 16.35 -27.97
C GLN A 943 19.80 17.14 -26.84
N PHE A 944 18.50 16.91 -26.63
CA PHE A 944 17.70 17.59 -25.58
C PHE A 944 17.88 16.97 -24.18
N GLN A 945 18.61 15.86 -24.06
CA GLN A 945 19.03 15.34 -22.75
C GLN A 945 20.17 16.18 -22.17
N LYS A 946 21.13 16.58 -23.01
CA LYS A 946 22.29 17.41 -22.65
C LYS A 946 21.86 18.84 -22.31
N LYS A 947 22.65 19.54 -21.48
CA LYS A 947 22.45 20.97 -21.22
C LYS A 947 22.77 21.74 -22.51
N GLN A 948 21.90 22.65 -22.92
CA GLN A 948 22.19 23.53 -24.05
C GLN A 948 23.23 24.57 -23.61
N GLY A 949 24.14 24.92 -24.53
CA GLY A 949 25.16 25.94 -24.28
C GLY A 949 24.61 27.36 -24.37
N LYS A 950 25.52 28.34 -24.44
CA LYS A 950 25.14 29.71 -24.85
C LYS A 950 24.63 29.64 -26.29
N GLY A 951 23.41 30.08 -26.51
CA GLY A 951 22.72 29.94 -27.80
C GLY A 951 21.43 30.75 -27.86
N THR A 952 20.66 30.57 -28.93
CA THR A 952 19.39 31.30 -29.14
C THR A 952 18.22 30.35 -29.38
N VAL A 953 17.05 30.76 -28.90
CA VAL A 953 15.75 30.20 -29.26
C VAL A 953 15.03 31.26 -30.09
N ASP A 954 14.78 30.95 -31.35
CA ASP A 954 14.24 31.90 -32.31
C ASP A 954 12.73 31.66 -32.48
N VAL A 955 11.92 32.69 -32.22
CA VAL A 955 10.46 32.59 -32.21
C VAL A 955 9.88 33.38 -33.37
N TRP A 956 9.40 32.69 -34.39
CA TRP A 956 8.81 33.23 -35.60
C TRP A 956 7.29 33.33 -35.46
N TRP A 957 6.84 34.42 -34.84
CA TRP A 957 5.43 34.70 -34.60
C TRP A 957 4.83 35.45 -35.80
N LEU A 958 4.33 34.68 -36.77
CA LEU A 958 3.83 35.20 -38.06
C LEU A 958 2.31 35.31 -38.13
N PHE A 959 1.59 34.66 -37.21
CA PHE A 959 0.15 34.62 -37.13
C PHE A 959 -0.26 34.60 -35.66
N ASP A 960 -1.33 35.32 -35.30
CA ASP A 960 -1.93 35.16 -33.98
C ASP A 960 -2.58 33.77 -33.88
N ASP A 961 -2.14 33.02 -32.89
CA ASP A 961 -2.50 31.64 -32.58
C ASP A 961 -3.01 31.50 -31.14
N GLY A 962 -3.41 32.63 -30.50
CA GLY A 962 -3.79 32.70 -29.10
C GLY A 962 -2.61 32.86 -28.14
N GLY A 963 -1.36 32.84 -28.65
CA GLY A 963 -0.13 33.05 -27.88
C GLY A 963 0.64 31.76 -27.54
N LEU A 964 0.22 30.60 -28.05
CA LEU A 964 0.89 29.32 -27.75
C LEU A 964 2.33 29.29 -28.31
N THR A 965 2.55 29.89 -29.49
CA THR A 965 3.88 30.11 -30.10
C THR A 965 4.84 30.87 -29.17
N LEU A 966 4.35 31.76 -28.29
CA LEU A 966 5.16 32.50 -27.31
C LEU A 966 5.28 31.77 -25.96
N LEU A 967 4.22 31.08 -25.51
CA LEU A 967 4.20 30.39 -24.22
C LEU A 967 5.20 29.22 -24.16
N ILE A 968 5.31 28.43 -25.23
CA ILE A 968 6.23 27.27 -25.29
C ILE A 968 7.70 27.69 -25.07
N PRO A 969 8.31 28.61 -25.86
CA PRO A 969 9.71 29.00 -25.67
C PRO A 969 9.97 29.64 -24.29
N TYR A 970 9.02 30.41 -23.74
CA TYR A 970 9.11 30.93 -22.37
C TYR A 970 9.18 29.80 -21.32
N LEU A 971 8.32 28.78 -21.42
CA LEU A 971 8.35 27.63 -20.52
C LEU A 971 9.62 26.78 -20.64
N ILE A 972 10.21 26.70 -21.84
CA ILE A 972 11.49 26.02 -22.09
C ILE A 972 12.66 26.80 -21.45
N ALA A 973 12.78 28.11 -21.72
CA ALA A 973 13.87 28.96 -21.25
C ALA A 973 13.99 28.99 -19.72
N ASN A 974 12.85 28.93 -19.01
CA ASN A 974 12.79 28.86 -17.55
C ASN A 974 13.38 27.57 -16.94
N LYS A 975 13.78 26.56 -17.72
CA LYS A 975 14.37 25.31 -17.21
C LYS A 975 15.90 25.35 -17.19
N LYS A 976 16.51 24.69 -16.21
CA LYS A 976 17.97 24.56 -15.99
C LYS A 976 18.78 24.15 -17.25
N LYS A 977 18.18 23.44 -18.21
CA LYS A 977 18.84 23.03 -19.47
C LYS A 977 18.97 24.15 -20.51
N TRP A 978 18.13 25.18 -20.44
CA TRP A 978 17.98 26.24 -21.44
C TRP A 978 18.18 27.65 -20.88
N LYS A 979 18.52 27.76 -19.57
CA LYS A 979 18.72 29.05 -18.87
C LYS A 979 19.74 29.99 -19.55
N ASP A 980 20.72 29.45 -20.26
CA ASP A 980 21.76 30.23 -20.94
C ASP A 980 21.38 30.59 -22.39
N CYS A 981 20.18 30.21 -22.84
CA CYS A 981 19.67 30.48 -24.18
C CYS A 981 18.84 31.78 -24.18
N LYS A 982 19.07 32.66 -25.16
CA LYS A 982 18.33 33.91 -25.31
C LYS A 982 17.17 33.77 -26.30
N ILE A 983 16.01 34.36 -25.99
CA ILE A 983 14.85 34.37 -26.89
C ILE A 983 14.97 35.55 -27.87
N ARG A 984 14.98 35.27 -29.18
CA ARG A 984 14.85 36.28 -30.26
C ARG A 984 13.47 36.16 -30.89
N VAL A 985 12.77 37.27 -31.11
CA VAL A 985 11.42 37.24 -31.68
C VAL A 985 11.42 37.86 -33.09
N PHE A 986 10.97 37.08 -34.06
CA PHE A 986 10.81 37.47 -35.46
C PHE A 986 9.32 37.63 -35.77
N ILE A 987 8.92 38.78 -36.29
CA ILE A 987 7.52 39.08 -36.63
C ILE A 987 7.39 39.55 -38.08
N GLY A 988 6.27 39.24 -38.72
CA GLY A 988 5.92 39.83 -40.02
C GLY A 988 5.33 41.23 -39.84
N GLY A 989 5.88 42.22 -40.54
CA GLY A 989 5.42 43.61 -40.46
C GLY A 989 5.30 44.27 -41.84
N LYS A 990 4.84 45.53 -41.87
CA LYS A 990 4.83 46.31 -43.12
C LYS A 990 6.13 47.09 -43.26
N ILE A 991 6.77 47.01 -44.42
CA ILE A 991 8.05 47.70 -44.71
C ILE A 991 8.02 49.21 -44.39
N ASN A 992 6.84 49.85 -44.51
CA ASN A 992 6.64 51.27 -44.22
C ASN A 992 6.48 51.61 -42.72
N ARG A 993 6.40 50.63 -41.80
CA ARG A 993 6.09 50.83 -40.37
C ARG A 993 6.91 49.96 -39.39
N ILE A 994 8.01 49.38 -39.86
CA ILE A 994 8.93 48.49 -39.12
C ILE A 994 9.18 48.94 -37.66
N ASP A 995 9.54 50.21 -37.44
CA ASP A 995 9.83 50.75 -36.11
C ASP A 995 8.62 50.83 -35.17
N HIS A 996 7.43 51.08 -35.72
CA HIS A 996 6.20 51.15 -34.94
C HIS A 996 5.78 49.74 -34.51
N ASP A 997 5.78 48.80 -35.47
CA ASP A 997 5.44 47.39 -35.23
C ASP A 997 6.41 46.76 -34.21
N ARG A 998 7.72 47.08 -34.29
CA ARG A 998 8.75 46.67 -33.33
C ARG A 998 8.46 47.17 -31.90
N ARG A 999 8.13 48.45 -31.73
CA ARG A 999 7.82 49.04 -30.40
C ARG A 999 6.50 48.52 -29.83
N ALA A 1000 5.48 48.33 -30.67
CA ALA A 1000 4.21 47.73 -30.27
C ALA A 1000 4.43 46.30 -29.75
N MET A 1001 5.24 45.49 -30.45
CA MET A 1001 5.59 44.14 -30.02
C MET A 1001 6.43 44.12 -28.73
N ALA A 1002 7.43 44.99 -28.60
CA ALA A 1002 8.21 45.12 -27.37
C ALA A 1002 7.32 45.46 -26.15
N THR A 1003 6.32 46.33 -26.35
CA THR A 1003 5.35 46.70 -25.32
C THR A 1003 4.42 45.54 -24.96
N LEU A 1004 4.05 44.70 -25.94
CA LEU A 1004 3.20 43.53 -25.70
C LEU A 1004 3.95 42.43 -24.93
N LEU A 1005 5.19 42.12 -25.33
CA LEU A 1005 6.02 41.12 -24.66
C LEU A 1005 6.40 41.55 -23.23
N SER A 1006 6.65 42.84 -22.99
CA SER A 1006 6.89 43.35 -21.63
C SER A 1006 5.65 43.26 -20.74
N LYS A 1007 4.44 43.49 -21.28
CA LYS A 1007 3.17 43.25 -20.57
C LYS A 1007 2.97 41.76 -20.23
N PHE A 1008 3.38 40.85 -21.10
CA PHE A 1008 3.39 39.41 -20.81
C PHE A 1008 4.55 38.95 -19.91
N ARG A 1009 5.49 39.84 -19.56
CA ARG A 1009 6.71 39.53 -18.77
C ARG A 1009 7.56 38.41 -19.40
N ILE A 1010 7.65 38.41 -20.72
CA ILE A 1010 8.53 37.51 -21.48
C ILE A 1010 9.82 38.28 -21.80
N ASP A 1011 10.92 37.89 -21.16
CA ASP A 1011 12.23 38.46 -21.46
C ASP A 1011 12.70 38.01 -22.86
N PHE A 1012 13.04 38.98 -23.70
CA PHE A 1012 13.59 38.78 -25.04
C PHE A 1012 14.92 39.54 -25.19
N SER A 1013 15.81 39.05 -26.05
CA SER A 1013 17.07 39.75 -26.34
C SER A 1013 17.00 40.68 -27.54
N ASP A 1014 16.14 40.40 -28.52
CA ASP A 1014 15.98 41.21 -29.73
C ASP A 1014 14.61 40.95 -30.40
N ILE A 1015 14.13 41.92 -31.18
CA ILE A 1015 12.90 41.84 -31.99
C ILE A 1015 13.19 42.31 -33.41
N THR A 1016 13.11 41.39 -34.36
CA THR A 1016 13.32 41.64 -35.79
C THR A 1016 11.98 41.65 -36.52
N VAL A 1017 11.72 42.70 -37.30
CA VAL A 1017 10.51 42.84 -38.10
C VAL A 1017 10.84 42.62 -39.57
N LEU A 1018 10.24 41.59 -40.16
CA LEU A 1018 10.48 41.15 -41.53
C LEU A 1018 9.41 41.76 -42.46
N GLY A 1019 9.85 42.57 -43.43
CA GLY A 1019 8.97 43.27 -44.39
C GLY A 1019 8.88 42.62 -45.78
N ASP A 1020 9.76 41.66 -46.06
CA ASP A 1020 10.05 41.10 -47.38
C ASP A 1020 9.61 39.63 -47.54
N ILE A 1021 8.78 39.15 -46.61
CA ILE A 1021 8.14 37.81 -46.60
C ILE A 1021 7.33 37.53 -47.88
N ASN A 1022 6.75 38.58 -48.49
CA ASN A 1022 5.91 38.47 -49.69
C ASN A 1022 6.65 38.81 -51.00
N THR A 1023 7.97 38.98 -50.96
CA THR A 1023 8.77 39.14 -52.18
C THR A 1023 8.87 37.81 -52.94
N LYS A 1024 9.15 37.88 -54.25
CA LYS A 1024 9.27 36.67 -55.08
C LYS A 1024 10.51 35.87 -54.63
N PRO A 1025 10.38 34.56 -54.31
CA PRO A 1025 11.52 33.72 -53.92
C PRO A 1025 12.50 33.51 -55.08
N LYS A 1026 13.69 32.99 -54.77
CA LYS A 1026 14.75 32.70 -55.74
C LYS A 1026 14.28 31.68 -56.78
N SER A 1027 14.75 31.84 -58.01
CA SER A 1027 14.44 30.94 -59.15
C SER A 1027 14.88 29.50 -58.89
N GLU A 1028 16.03 29.31 -58.24
CA GLU A 1028 16.54 28.00 -57.80
C GLU A 1028 15.57 27.30 -56.83
N SER A 1029 15.12 28.01 -55.80
CA SER A 1029 14.19 27.50 -54.79
C SER A 1029 12.80 27.17 -55.39
N LEU A 1030 12.36 27.96 -56.37
CA LEU A 1030 11.16 27.68 -57.17
C LEU A 1030 11.31 26.42 -58.02
N ALA A 1031 12.44 26.25 -58.72
CA ALA A 1031 12.70 25.05 -59.53
C ALA A 1031 12.77 23.79 -58.65
N ALA A 1032 13.39 23.88 -57.48
CA ALA A 1032 13.44 22.79 -56.51
C ALA A 1032 12.05 22.41 -55.96
N PHE A 1033 11.15 23.38 -55.75
CA PHE A 1033 9.77 23.11 -55.36
C PHE A 1033 8.95 22.49 -56.49
N ALA A 1034 9.05 23.03 -57.71
CA ALA A 1034 8.35 22.49 -58.89
C ALA A 1034 8.69 21.01 -59.11
N LYS A 1035 9.98 20.66 -59.03
CA LYS A 1035 10.46 19.26 -59.13
C LYS A 1035 9.97 18.35 -57.99
N MET A 1036 9.69 18.90 -56.80
CA MET A 1036 9.16 18.12 -55.66
C MET A 1036 7.69 17.75 -55.85
N ILE A 1037 6.88 18.63 -56.43
CA ILE A 1037 5.43 18.41 -56.61
C ILE A 1037 5.07 17.74 -57.94
N GLU A 1038 6.00 17.69 -58.90
CA GLU A 1038 5.84 17.07 -60.22
C GLU A 1038 5.22 15.66 -60.22
N PRO A 1039 5.65 14.67 -59.41
CA PRO A 1039 5.06 13.32 -59.40
C PRO A 1039 3.67 13.25 -58.74
N TYR A 1040 3.17 14.34 -58.16
CA TYR A 1040 1.89 14.40 -57.46
C TYR A 1040 0.83 15.24 -58.20
N LYS A 1041 1.16 15.84 -59.34
CA LYS A 1041 0.22 16.60 -60.19
C LYS A 1041 -0.74 15.68 -60.94
N LEU A 1042 -2.01 16.08 -61.03
CA LEU A 1042 -3.03 15.37 -61.79
C LEU A 1042 -3.05 15.73 -63.29
N ARG A 1043 -2.58 16.93 -63.67
CA ARG A 1043 -2.67 17.49 -65.03
C ARG A 1043 -4.10 17.53 -65.56
N GLU A 1044 -4.95 18.27 -64.86
CA GLU A 1044 -6.39 18.31 -65.13
C GLU A 1044 -6.70 18.84 -66.55
N ASP A 1045 -5.96 19.85 -67.00
CA ASP A 1045 -6.12 20.46 -68.33
C ASP A 1045 -5.74 19.51 -69.50
N ASP A 1046 -4.98 18.44 -69.23
CA ASP A 1046 -4.56 17.43 -70.22
C ASP A 1046 -5.56 16.25 -70.32
N MET A 1047 -6.64 16.23 -69.52
CA MET A 1047 -7.55 15.09 -69.37
C MET A 1047 -9.03 15.40 -69.66
N GLU A 1048 -9.82 14.38 -70.01
CA GLU A 1048 -11.28 14.52 -70.11
C GLU A 1048 -11.91 14.72 -68.72
N GLN A 1049 -12.88 15.63 -68.62
CA GLN A 1049 -13.49 16.06 -67.35
C GLN A 1049 -13.98 14.90 -66.47
N GLU A 1050 -14.66 13.90 -67.06
CA GLU A 1050 -15.18 12.73 -66.34
C GLU A 1050 -14.06 11.80 -65.83
N ALA A 1051 -12.95 11.70 -66.58
CA ALA A 1051 -11.77 10.93 -66.17
C ALA A 1051 -11.00 11.64 -65.04
N ALA A 1052 -10.88 12.97 -65.12
CA ALA A 1052 -10.29 13.79 -64.07
C ALA A 1052 -11.12 13.71 -62.76
N GLU A 1053 -12.45 13.75 -62.84
CA GLU A 1053 -13.33 13.61 -61.66
C GLU A 1053 -13.26 12.22 -61.02
N LYS A 1054 -13.18 11.15 -61.81
CA LYS A 1054 -12.95 9.78 -61.28
C LYS A 1054 -11.60 9.67 -60.56
N LEU A 1055 -10.52 10.16 -61.17
CA LEU A 1055 -9.19 10.12 -60.53
C LEU A 1055 -9.10 11.03 -59.29
N LYS A 1056 -9.86 12.12 -59.21
CA LYS A 1056 -9.99 12.92 -57.98
C LYS A 1056 -10.69 12.17 -56.85
N ALA A 1057 -11.66 11.31 -57.18
CA ALA A 1057 -12.35 10.47 -56.21
C ALA A 1057 -11.46 9.31 -55.73
N ASP A 1058 -10.70 8.70 -56.63
CA ASP A 1058 -9.81 7.57 -56.33
C ASP A 1058 -8.48 8.00 -55.65
N GLU A 1059 -7.92 9.15 -56.02
CA GLU A 1059 -6.64 9.67 -55.50
C GLU A 1059 -6.74 11.14 -55.01
N PRO A 1060 -7.47 11.42 -53.91
CA PRO A 1060 -7.70 12.78 -53.40
C PRO A 1060 -6.43 13.51 -52.92
N TRP A 1061 -5.30 12.81 -52.79
CA TRP A 1061 -3.99 13.38 -52.47
C TRP A 1061 -3.25 13.98 -53.68
N ARG A 1062 -3.77 13.86 -54.90
CA ARG A 1062 -3.15 14.51 -56.08
C ARG A 1062 -3.38 16.02 -56.05
N ILE A 1063 -2.50 16.76 -56.70
CA ILE A 1063 -2.51 18.22 -56.76
C ILE A 1063 -3.15 18.64 -58.09
N THR A 1064 -4.28 19.34 -58.02
CA THR A 1064 -4.92 19.93 -59.21
C THR A 1064 -4.20 21.20 -59.64
N ASP A 1065 -4.27 21.53 -60.93
CA ASP A 1065 -3.59 22.71 -61.47
C ASP A 1065 -4.27 24.01 -61.03
N ASN A 1066 -5.61 23.99 -60.89
CA ASN A 1066 -6.41 25.05 -60.29
C ASN A 1066 -5.99 25.36 -58.84
N GLU A 1067 -5.80 24.35 -57.98
CA GLU A 1067 -5.26 24.56 -56.62
C GLU A 1067 -3.87 25.21 -56.66
N LEU A 1068 -2.99 24.74 -57.54
CA LEU A 1068 -1.63 25.25 -57.62
C LEU A 1068 -1.58 26.71 -58.09
N GLU A 1069 -2.47 27.11 -59.00
CA GLU A 1069 -2.61 28.51 -59.41
C GLU A 1069 -3.22 29.36 -58.30
N LEU A 1070 -4.35 28.93 -57.71
CA LEU A 1070 -5.04 29.64 -56.63
C LEU A 1070 -4.12 29.90 -55.42
N TYR A 1071 -3.30 28.91 -55.04
CA TYR A 1071 -2.39 29.03 -53.89
C TYR A 1071 -0.95 29.39 -54.26
N LYS A 1072 -0.65 29.76 -55.50
CA LYS A 1072 0.69 30.13 -56.00
C LYS A 1072 1.39 31.17 -55.10
N ALA A 1073 0.68 32.20 -54.66
CA ALA A 1073 1.21 33.22 -53.75
C ALA A 1073 1.57 32.65 -52.37
N LYS A 1074 0.79 31.67 -51.88
CA LYS A 1074 1.01 31.00 -50.58
C LYS A 1074 2.19 30.04 -50.64
N SER A 1075 2.33 29.28 -51.73
CA SER A 1075 3.51 28.45 -52.03
C SER A 1075 4.78 29.30 -52.10
N ASN A 1076 4.77 30.39 -52.88
CA ASN A 1076 5.88 31.34 -52.97
C ASN A 1076 6.30 31.88 -51.59
N ARG A 1077 5.32 32.19 -50.73
CA ARG A 1077 5.58 32.65 -49.36
C ARG A 1077 6.24 31.58 -48.48
N GLN A 1078 5.88 30.30 -48.58
CA GLN A 1078 6.55 29.24 -47.79
C GLN A 1078 8.02 29.07 -48.23
N ILE A 1079 8.27 29.11 -49.54
CA ILE A 1079 9.63 29.05 -50.10
C ILE A 1079 10.45 30.26 -49.62
N ARG A 1080 9.90 31.48 -49.71
CA ARG A 1080 10.57 32.71 -49.23
C ARG A 1080 10.82 32.68 -47.72
N LEU A 1081 9.92 32.09 -46.93
CA LEU A 1081 10.11 31.92 -45.49
C LEU A 1081 11.28 30.96 -45.17
N ASN A 1082 11.47 29.86 -45.93
CA ASN A 1082 12.66 29.02 -45.75
C ASN A 1082 13.96 29.78 -46.05
N GLU A 1083 14.00 30.58 -47.13
CA GLU A 1083 15.16 31.43 -47.43
C GLU A 1083 15.52 32.34 -46.24
N LEU A 1084 14.53 32.99 -45.62
CA LEU A 1084 14.71 33.88 -44.46
C LEU A 1084 15.07 33.11 -43.17
N LEU A 1085 14.53 31.91 -42.96
CA LEU A 1085 14.90 31.03 -41.84
C LEU A 1085 16.37 30.58 -41.93
N LYS A 1086 16.84 30.24 -43.15
CA LYS A 1086 18.24 29.89 -43.41
C LYS A 1086 19.17 31.10 -43.22
N GLU A 1087 18.71 32.30 -43.55
CA GLU A 1087 19.45 33.55 -43.37
C GLU A 1087 19.62 33.93 -41.89
N HIS A 1088 18.55 33.95 -41.09
CA HIS A 1088 18.59 34.48 -39.72
C HIS A 1088 18.74 33.44 -38.59
N SER A 1089 18.33 32.19 -38.82
CA SER A 1089 18.16 31.16 -37.77
C SER A 1089 19.01 29.90 -37.98
N SER A 1090 19.98 29.90 -38.91
CA SER A 1090 20.87 28.77 -39.21
C SER A 1090 21.72 28.26 -38.04
N THR A 1091 21.95 29.10 -37.01
CA THR A 1091 22.76 28.79 -35.81
C THR A 1091 21.93 28.65 -34.53
N ALA A 1092 20.60 28.69 -34.60
CA ALA A 1092 19.71 28.58 -33.44
C ALA A 1092 19.68 27.16 -32.85
N ASN A 1093 19.49 27.05 -31.53
CA ASN A 1093 19.32 25.75 -30.84
C ASN A 1093 17.92 25.17 -31.02
N LEU A 1094 16.92 26.05 -31.17
CA LEU A 1094 15.53 25.70 -31.41
C LEU A 1094 14.86 26.85 -32.16
N ILE A 1095 14.11 26.53 -33.22
CA ILE A 1095 13.25 27.46 -33.92
C ILE A 1095 11.80 27.11 -33.57
N VAL A 1096 11.02 28.07 -33.07
CA VAL A 1096 9.58 27.91 -32.82
C VAL A 1096 8.84 28.79 -33.82
N MET A 1097 8.00 28.22 -34.67
CA MET A 1097 7.38 28.94 -35.79
C MET A 1097 5.88 28.69 -35.88
N SER A 1098 5.11 29.74 -36.14
CA SER A 1098 3.67 29.62 -36.43
C SER A 1098 3.42 28.78 -37.68
N MET A 1099 2.78 27.61 -37.52
CA MET A 1099 2.47 26.68 -38.61
C MET A 1099 1.48 27.30 -39.61
N PRO A 1100 1.69 27.16 -40.93
CA PRO A 1100 0.71 27.56 -41.93
C PRO A 1100 -0.49 26.62 -41.89
N LEU A 1101 -1.71 27.17 -41.91
CA LEU A 1101 -2.95 26.40 -41.94
C LEU A 1101 -3.44 26.19 -43.40
N ALA A 1102 -3.80 24.95 -43.74
CA ALA A 1102 -4.59 24.62 -44.93
C ALA A 1102 -6.07 24.42 -44.53
N ARG A 1103 -7.01 24.68 -45.45
CA ARG A 1103 -8.42 24.35 -45.24
C ARG A 1103 -8.68 22.94 -45.77
N LYS A 1104 -9.24 22.06 -44.93
CA LYS A 1104 -9.66 20.69 -45.26
C LYS A 1104 -10.53 20.71 -46.53
N GLY A 1105 -10.27 19.81 -47.48
CA GLY A 1105 -11.00 19.69 -48.75
C GLY A 1105 -10.76 20.79 -49.80
N ALA A 1106 -10.12 21.90 -49.45
CA ALA A 1106 -9.79 22.99 -50.39
C ALA A 1106 -8.30 23.09 -50.72
N VAL A 1107 -7.48 22.20 -50.15
CA VAL A 1107 -6.04 22.03 -50.40
C VAL A 1107 -5.74 20.55 -50.28
N SER A 1108 -5.15 19.96 -51.31
CA SER A 1108 -4.72 18.57 -51.34
C SER A 1108 -3.65 18.25 -50.28
N SER A 1109 -3.71 17.04 -49.71
CA SER A 1109 -2.79 16.58 -48.66
C SER A 1109 -1.32 16.62 -49.09
N ALA A 1110 -1.00 16.26 -50.34
CA ALA A 1110 0.37 16.33 -50.85
C ALA A 1110 0.86 17.78 -50.99
N LEU A 1111 0.01 18.70 -51.44
CA LEU A 1111 0.35 20.13 -51.53
C LEU A 1111 0.62 20.69 -50.12
N TYR A 1112 -0.20 20.35 -49.12
CA TYR A 1112 0.02 20.81 -47.75
C TYR A 1112 1.29 20.22 -47.13
N MET A 1113 1.55 18.93 -47.31
CA MET A 1113 2.79 18.30 -46.82
C MET A 1113 4.03 18.92 -47.50
N SER A 1114 3.96 19.22 -48.80
CA SER A 1114 5.05 19.88 -49.53
C SER A 1114 5.34 21.29 -48.99
N TRP A 1115 4.33 22.04 -48.53
CA TRP A 1115 4.53 23.33 -47.84
C TRP A 1115 5.24 23.15 -46.50
N LEU A 1116 4.85 22.15 -45.70
CA LEU A 1116 5.48 21.90 -44.40
C LEU A 1116 6.93 21.40 -44.56
N ASP A 1117 7.21 20.54 -45.54
CA ASP A 1117 8.57 20.11 -45.85
C ASP A 1117 9.41 21.28 -46.35
N THR A 1118 8.97 21.98 -47.41
CA THR A 1118 9.73 23.11 -47.95
C THR A 1118 9.97 24.24 -46.95
N LEU A 1119 9.06 24.49 -46.01
CA LEU A 1119 9.26 25.47 -44.94
C LEU A 1119 10.36 25.07 -43.95
N SER A 1120 10.48 23.78 -43.65
CA SER A 1120 11.33 23.26 -42.57
C SER A 1120 12.62 22.56 -43.03
N LYS A 1121 12.92 22.58 -44.33
CA LYS A 1121 14.02 21.84 -44.95
C LYS A 1121 15.40 22.42 -44.62
N ASP A 1122 16.33 21.54 -44.21
CA ASP A 1122 17.74 21.81 -43.85
C ASP A 1122 17.98 22.74 -42.63
N LEU A 1123 16.94 23.05 -41.85
CA LEU A 1123 17.06 23.91 -40.67
C LEU A 1123 17.59 23.16 -39.42
N PRO A 1124 18.05 23.87 -38.38
CA PRO A 1124 18.17 23.32 -37.02
C PRO A 1124 16.82 22.78 -36.49
N PRO A 1125 16.77 22.15 -35.30
CA PRO A 1125 15.53 21.64 -34.72
C PRO A 1125 14.41 22.68 -34.75
N ILE A 1126 13.32 22.38 -35.47
CA ILE A 1126 12.21 23.30 -35.69
C ILE A 1126 10.91 22.71 -35.15
N LEU A 1127 10.17 23.57 -34.45
CA LEU A 1127 8.89 23.29 -33.82
C LEU A 1127 7.83 24.15 -34.52
N LEU A 1128 7.02 23.53 -35.39
CA LEU A 1128 5.88 24.17 -36.00
C LEU A 1128 4.72 24.14 -34.99
N VAL A 1129 4.20 25.30 -34.60
CA VAL A 1129 3.19 25.46 -33.54
C VAL A 1129 1.95 26.14 -34.09
N ARG A 1130 0.77 25.64 -33.70
CA ARG A 1130 -0.52 26.33 -33.90
C ARG A 1130 -1.39 26.12 -32.66
N GLY A 1131 -1.72 27.19 -31.93
CA GLY A 1131 -2.76 27.14 -30.91
C GLY A 1131 -4.17 27.03 -31.50
N ASN A 1132 -5.14 26.70 -30.65
CA ASN A 1132 -6.55 26.51 -30.98
C ASN A 1132 -7.36 27.82 -31.08
N HIS A 1133 -6.68 28.96 -31.28
CA HIS A 1133 -7.26 30.30 -31.32
C HIS A 1133 -7.95 30.80 -30.03
N GLN A 1134 -7.92 30.03 -28.93
CA GLN A 1134 -8.26 30.56 -27.60
C GLN A 1134 -7.04 31.27 -27.00
N SER A 1135 -7.26 32.37 -26.28
CA SER A 1135 -6.16 33.09 -25.62
C SER A 1135 -5.53 32.22 -24.53
N VAL A 1136 -4.24 31.92 -24.64
CA VAL A 1136 -3.46 31.20 -23.62
C VAL A 1136 -2.59 32.12 -22.76
N LEU A 1137 -2.48 33.39 -23.16
CA LEU A 1137 -1.80 34.47 -22.43
C LEU A 1137 -2.81 35.59 -22.14
N THR A 1138 -2.70 36.19 -20.95
CA THR A 1138 -3.41 37.41 -20.57
C THR A 1138 -2.47 38.34 -19.81
N PHE A 1139 -2.69 39.64 -19.93
CA PHE A 1139 -1.97 40.67 -19.17
C PHE A 1139 -2.75 41.15 -17.93
N TYR A 1140 -4.01 40.75 -17.78
CA TYR A 1140 -4.79 41.01 -16.58
C TYR A 1140 -4.57 39.87 -15.56
N SER A 1141 -3.92 40.20 -14.44
CA SER A 1141 -3.61 39.29 -13.31
C SER A 1141 -4.80 38.92 -12.46
#